data_AF-A0A6G0VT00-F1
#
_entry.id   AF-A0A6G0VT00-F1
#
_cell.length_a   1.000
_cell.length_b   1.000
_cell.length_c   1.000
_cell.angle_alpha   90.00
_cell.angle_beta   90.00
_cell.angle_gamma   90.00
#
_symmetry.space_group_name_H-M   'P 1'
#
loop_
_entity.id
_entity.type
_entity.pdbx_description
1 polymer ?
#
loop_
_entity_poly.entity_id
_entity_poly.type
_entity_poly.pdbx_seq_one_letter_code
_entity_poly.pdbx_strand_id
1 'polypeptide(L)'
;MVAKCCIVGCTSGYKSNTEKVSQFSAPKDTGLRQKWQKAIPRKNFVVNDKTYVCSKHFSEEDIVQYWESGGIKIQYTRCRSREGAVPSIFPGPSYLSKPNKQPRKPPCLRQASDCKLNISKSLDSDHNASSKAELTNILPVEDNLFHDLNQPELFQCPTAWILIECDKKEEFCIATLNVVGEVPTVEKCIKVNKDCQVSFWINGQQFGSDELGIIPNKSVTQFNDNIKTFELILVCQGGPSAKQFPIFSEALCTTSSVGLLRHNECEAIIKTKSNCCPKCKCLKNILRLRNKRKASGCEQKLEVTPTKKKKIDIVRKRANNNRRTVVRKNKKIISQKKKLDLVQNEMSDYSGSIEDKLKKLTINESQNSLIMECFAAAKVKNSRNRHYSENWLMLCLLFNIRSPTAYKYLRTTELLPLPHPKTVRKYLSSIKTTCGFDQDFLSLLEKKINQMTEMAKHGVLLFDSISLRKSLAVNSSNLTYRGLEDFGDEDNSDHHKEYVDHALVFMWQSLSSNFYQTIGCFASKGEVKGVMIAQLVLRAIGSLENIGIFVDGIICDGATTNRKMWKELGIDSSKNNLRNYFQHPCDPKRKVYAFSDFVHLFKRVRNRLYNNKCLQLNSQSNQIVWKYFEEVYKEDIKNPGNLRIIPKITPHHLHLTPMAKMRVRLCTQVLSSSMAQAMKYYKNKGVLTLKGSEETAKFTEFWNSLFDNFNRN
;
A
#
# COMPACT_ATOMS: atom_id res chain seq x y z
N MET A 1 -21.41 -13.75 36.67
CA MET A 1 -20.59 -13.61 37.90
C MET A 1 -19.13 -13.62 37.52
N VAL A 2 -18.33 -12.63 37.94
CA VAL A 2 -16.87 -12.65 37.79
C VAL A 2 -16.32 -13.55 38.89
N ALA A 3 -15.65 -14.65 38.53
CA ALA A 3 -15.04 -15.53 39.52
C ALA A 3 -13.85 -14.82 40.18
N LYS A 4 -13.59 -15.13 41.46
CA LYS A 4 -12.50 -14.51 42.24
C LYS A 4 -11.35 -15.51 42.35
N CYS A 5 -10.11 -15.04 42.20
CA CYS A 5 -8.93 -15.89 42.40
C CYS A 5 -8.87 -16.38 43.86
N CYS A 6 -8.63 -17.68 44.09
CA CYS A 6 -8.61 -18.27 45.43
C CYS A 6 -7.27 -18.11 46.18
N ILE A 7 -6.22 -17.63 45.50
CA ILE A 7 -4.87 -17.47 46.06
C ILE A 7 -4.82 -16.25 46.99
N VAL A 8 -4.29 -16.49 48.19
CA VAL A 8 -4.13 -15.47 49.25
C VAL A 8 -3.23 -14.35 48.74
N GLY A 9 -3.67 -13.10 48.88
CA GLY A 9 -2.93 -11.92 48.40
C GLY A 9 -3.14 -11.56 46.93
N CYS A 10 -3.94 -12.32 46.16
CA CYS A 10 -4.31 -11.96 44.79
C CYS A 10 -5.66 -11.24 44.72
N THR A 11 -5.69 -10.04 44.12
CA THR A 11 -6.92 -9.24 43.96
C THR A 11 -7.60 -9.43 42.59
N SER A 12 -7.12 -10.37 41.78
CA SER A 12 -7.67 -10.63 40.44
C SER A 12 -9.11 -11.15 40.50
N GLY A 13 -10.03 -10.48 39.79
CA GLY A 13 -11.46 -10.80 39.78
C GLY A 13 -12.30 -10.12 40.87
N TYR A 14 -11.68 -9.32 41.74
CA TYR A 14 -12.38 -8.46 42.69
C TYR A 14 -12.76 -7.13 42.02
N LYS A 15 -13.86 -6.50 42.47
CA LYS A 15 -14.32 -5.21 41.92
C LYS A 15 -13.28 -4.09 42.06
N SER A 16 -12.35 -4.21 43.02
CA SER A 16 -11.27 -3.26 43.27
C SER A 16 -10.13 -3.32 42.27
N ASN A 17 -10.05 -4.36 41.43
CA ASN A 17 -8.98 -4.52 40.44
C ASN A 17 -9.54 -4.32 39.03
N THR A 18 -9.02 -3.32 38.32
CA THR A 18 -9.42 -2.96 36.94
C THR A 18 -8.78 -3.85 35.87
N GLU A 19 -7.75 -4.63 36.22
CA GLU A 19 -7.02 -5.51 35.31
C GLU A 19 -7.80 -6.81 35.01
N LYS A 20 -8.11 -7.04 33.73
CA LYS A 20 -8.83 -8.25 33.28
C LYS A 20 -7.84 -9.37 32.91
N VAL A 21 -7.66 -10.32 33.82
CA VAL A 21 -6.83 -11.52 33.61
C VAL A 21 -7.66 -12.78 33.37
N SER A 22 -7.13 -13.72 32.58
CA SER A 22 -7.78 -15.03 32.36
C SER A 22 -7.77 -15.86 33.66
N GLN A 23 -8.89 -16.51 33.96
CA GLN A 23 -9.09 -17.34 35.15
C GLN A 23 -9.40 -18.78 34.77
N PHE A 24 -8.76 -19.71 35.46
CA PHE A 24 -8.87 -21.15 35.25
C PHE A 24 -9.65 -21.79 36.39
N SER A 25 -10.67 -22.58 36.07
CA SER A 25 -11.40 -23.38 37.06
C SER A 25 -10.56 -24.58 37.50
N ALA A 26 -10.84 -25.10 38.70
CA ALA A 26 -10.23 -26.33 39.18
C ALA A 26 -10.42 -27.49 38.18
N PRO A 27 -9.40 -28.34 37.96
CA PRO A 27 -9.50 -29.52 37.11
C PRO A 27 -10.57 -30.50 37.59
N LYS A 28 -11.25 -31.15 36.64
CA LYS A 28 -12.18 -32.27 36.92
C LYS A 28 -11.44 -33.58 37.23
N ASP A 29 -10.23 -33.75 36.71
CA ASP A 29 -9.37 -34.90 36.99
C ASP A 29 -8.97 -34.93 38.47
N THR A 30 -9.24 -36.05 39.14
CA THR A 30 -9.04 -36.23 40.58
C THR A 30 -7.56 -36.17 40.94
N GLY A 31 -6.68 -36.70 40.10
CA GLY A 31 -5.23 -36.67 40.31
C GLY A 31 -4.63 -35.27 40.21
N LEU A 32 -4.96 -34.53 39.15
CA LEU A 32 -4.49 -33.15 38.99
C LEU A 32 -5.10 -32.19 40.03
N ARG A 33 -6.34 -32.42 40.44
CA ARG A 33 -7.00 -31.66 41.51
C ARG A 33 -6.31 -31.83 42.86
N GLN A 34 -5.85 -33.04 43.20
CA GLN A 34 -5.02 -33.27 44.39
C GLN A 34 -3.66 -32.55 44.30
N LYS A 35 -3.08 -32.40 43.10
CA LYS A 35 -1.85 -31.60 42.91
C LYS A 35 -2.11 -30.11 43.13
N TRP A 36 -3.22 -29.57 42.64
CA TRP A 36 -3.63 -28.18 42.93
C TRP A 36 -3.86 -27.95 44.42
N GLN A 37 -4.51 -28.92 45.08
CA GLN A 37 -4.75 -28.90 46.53
C GLN A 37 -3.46 -28.85 47.35
N LYS A 38 -2.44 -29.59 46.94
CA LYS A 38 -1.12 -29.60 47.60
C LYS A 38 -0.28 -28.36 47.27
N ALA A 39 -0.47 -27.77 46.09
CA ALA A 39 0.33 -26.64 45.62
C ALA A 39 -0.15 -25.30 46.18
N ILE A 40 -1.47 -25.10 46.39
CA ILE A 40 -2.01 -23.83 46.91
C ILE A 40 -1.66 -23.71 48.41
N PRO A 41 -0.86 -22.70 48.81
CA PRO A 41 -0.38 -22.57 50.18
C PRO A 41 -1.43 -21.92 51.08
N ARG A 42 -2.54 -22.63 51.33
CA ARG A 42 -3.63 -22.17 52.19
C ARG A 42 -4.05 -23.27 53.19
N LYS A 43 -3.84 -23.00 54.48
CA LYS A 43 -4.18 -23.94 55.56
C LYS A 43 -5.69 -24.22 55.57
N ASN A 44 -6.08 -25.50 55.66
CA ASN A 44 -7.47 -25.98 55.73
C ASN A 44 -8.36 -25.62 54.53
N PHE A 45 -7.79 -25.32 53.36
CA PHE A 45 -8.55 -25.06 52.14
C PHE A 45 -8.84 -26.36 51.38
N VAL A 46 -10.03 -26.54 50.81
CA VAL A 46 -10.38 -27.68 49.95
C VAL A 46 -10.76 -27.18 48.55
N VAL A 47 -10.10 -27.69 47.51
CA VAL A 47 -10.30 -27.35 46.10
C VAL A 47 -11.59 -28.00 45.62
N ASN A 48 -12.60 -27.18 45.40
CA ASN A 48 -13.90 -27.56 44.87
C ASN A 48 -14.12 -27.05 43.43
N ASP A 49 -15.24 -27.41 42.78
CA ASP A 49 -15.53 -27.01 41.38
C ASP A 49 -15.72 -25.49 41.21
N LYS A 50 -15.95 -24.78 42.31
CA LYS A 50 -16.08 -23.32 42.36
C LYS A 50 -14.75 -22.62 42.65
N THR A 51 -13.65 -23.35 42.67
CA THR A 51 -12.31 -22.81 42.89
C THR A 51 -11.72 -22.32 41.56
N TYR A 52 -11.26 -21.07 41.53
CA TYR A 52 -10.64 -20.45 40.34
C TYR A 52 -9.27 -19.86 40.68
N VAL A 53 -8.32 -20.01 39.77
CA VAL A 53 -6.96 -19.45 39.87
C VAL A 53 -6.67 -18.62 38.61
N CYS A 54 -6.17 -17.38 38.78
CA CYS A 54 -5.83 -16.55 37.62
C CYS A 54 -4.47 -16.93 37.00
N SER A 55 -4.32 -16.62 35.72
CA SER A 55 -3.13 -16.88 34.89
C SER A 55 -1.79 -16.43 35.49
N LYS A 56 -1.76 -15.39 36.34
CA LYS A 56 -0.54 -14.92 37.02
C LYS A 56 0.17 -15.95 37.90
N HIS A 57 -0.52 -17.04 38.26
CA HIS A 57 0.01 -18.06 39.20
C HIS A 57 0.54 -19.30 38.50
N PHE A 58 0.54 -19.31 37.16
CA PHE A 58 1.07 -20.39 36.33
C PHE A 58 2.32 -19.90 35.59
N SER A 59 3.22 -20.82 35.25
CA SER A 59 4.36 -20.48 34.40
C SER A 59 3.88 -20.15 32.98
N GLU A 60 4.63 -19.31 32.25
CA GLU A 60 4.24 -18.94 30.87
C GLU A 60 4.16 -20.15 29.93
N GLU A 61 4.91 -21.23 30.22
CA GLU A 61 4.90 -22.48 29.47
C GLU A 61 3.63 -23.31 29.70
N ASP A 62 3.04 -23.19 30.89
CA ASP A 62 1.80 -23.88 31.28
C ASP A 62 0.55 -23.18 30.72
N ILE A 63 0.71 -22.01 30.09
CA ILE A 63 -0.39 -21.22 29.52
C ILE A 63 -0.33 -21.28 27.99
N VAL A 64 -1.39 -21.84 27.40
CA VAL A 64 -1.60 -21.80 25.95
C VAL A 64 -2.22 -20.44 25.60
N GLN A 65 -1.37 -19.53 25.15
CA GLN A 65 -1.76 -18.20 24.68
C GLN A 65 -2.10 -18.16 23.18
N TYR A 66 -1.67 -19.17 22.42
CA TYR A 66 -1.84 -19.25 20.97
C TYR A 66 -2.37 -20.61 20.55
N TRP A 67 -3.26 -20.64 19.57
CA TRP A 67 -3.61 -21.83 18.82
C TRP A 67 -2.64 -21.97 17.65
N GLU A 68 -2.06 -23.15 17.45
CA GLU A 68 -1.11 -23.43 16.37
C GLU A 68 -1.56 -24.65 15.56
N SER A 69 -1.70 -24.48 14.25
CA SER A 69 -1.94 -25.57 13.29
C SER A 69 -1.32 -25.18 11.95
N GLY A 70 -0.54 -26.08 11.35
CA GLY A 70 0.10 -25.84 10.05
C GLY A 70 1.02 -24.61 10.00
N GLY A 71 1.62 -24.20 11.12
CA GLY A 71 2.56 -23.06 11.19
C GLY A 71 1.92 -21.68 11.40
N ILE A 72 0.60 -21.60 11.57
CA ILE A 72 -0.12 -20.34 11.85
C ILE A 72 -0.41 -20.25 13.36
N LYS A 73 -0.05 -19.12 14.00
CA LYS A 73 -0.29 -18.83 15.44
C LYS A 73 -1.38 -17.79 15.61
N ILE A 74 -2.51 -18.16 16.21
CA ILE A 74 -3.62 -17.24 16.53
C ILE A 74 -3.72 -17.05 18.04
N GLN A 75 -3.66 -15.81 18.53
CA GLN A 75 -3.73 -15.51 19.96
C GLN A 75 -5.16 -15.69 20.51
N TYR A 76 -5.32 -16.46 21.59
CA TYR A 76 -6.62 -16.64 22.24
C TYR A 76 -7.04 -15.40 23.03
N THR A 77 -8.31 -14.99 22.89
CA THR A 77 -8.90 -13.89 23.69
C THR A 77 -9.04 -14.25 25.18
N ARG A 78 -9.14 -15.55 25.49
CA ARG A 78 -9.01 -16.12 26.84
C ARG A 78 -8.02 -17.27 26.77
N CYS A 79 -6.88 -17.12 27.44
CA CYS A 79 -5.85 -18.14 27.47
C CYS A 79 -6.40 -19.43 28.09
N ARG A 80 -5.84 -20.59 27.73
CA ARG A 80 -6.15 -21.89 28.32
C ARG A 80 -4.93 -22.43 29.06
N SER A 81 -5.11 -23.17 30.15
CA SER A 81 -3.99 -23.90 30.78
C SER A 81 -3.70 -25.18 30.00
N ARG A 82 -2.43 -25.57 29.87
CA ARG A 82 -2.05 -26.88 29.33
C ARG A 82 -2.57 -28.01 30.24
N GLU A 83 -2.79 -29.18 29.64
CA GLU A 83 -3.17 -30.38 30.39
C GLU A 83 -2.03 -30.77 31.35
N GLY A 84 -2.34 -30.86 32.65
CA GLY A 84 -1.35 -31.13 33.70
C GLY A 84 -0.73 -29.89 34.37
N ALA A 85 -1.10 -28.67 33.97
CA ALA A 85 -0.61 -27.42 34.58
C ALA A 85 -0.99 -27.32 36.07
N VAL A 86 -0.05 -26.89 36.92
CA VAL A 86 -0.23 -26.69 38.36
C VAL A 86 0.24 -25.29 38.75
N PRO A 87 -0.51 -24.54 39.57
CA PRO A 87 -0.08 -23.22 40.03
C PRO A 87 1.19 -23.33 40.86
N SER A 88 2.21 -22.54 40.53
CA SER A 88 3.55 -22.62 41.10
C SER A 88 4.14 -21.28 41.49
N ILE A 89 3.43 -20.18 41.18
CA ILE A 89 3.84 -18.79 41.46
C ILE A 89 2.84 -18.18 42.44
N PHE A 90 3.29 -17.84 43.63
CA PHE A 90 2.43 -17.29 44.70
C PHE A 90 2.99 -15.97 45.24
N PRO A 91 2.14 -14.98 45.54
CA PRO A 91 2.56 -13.74 46.17
C PRO A 91 3.01 -14.03 47.60
N GLY A 92 4.28 -13.72 47.91
CA GLY A 92 4.90 -14.06 49.19
C GLY A 92 6.40 -14.32 49.05
N PRO A 93 7.07 -14.79 50.12
CA PRO A 93 8.50 -15.07 50.11
C PRO A 93 8.87 -16.15 49.08
N SER A 94 10.06 -16.01 48.48
CA SER A 94 10.48 -16.74 47.26
C SER A 94 10.43 -18.27 47.38
N TYR A 95 10.53 -18.83 48.59
CA TYR A 95 10.45 -20.27 48.83
C TYR A 95 9.05 -20.88 48.59
N LEU A 96 7.99 -20.06 48.54
CA LEU A 96 6.64 -20.50 48.20
C LEU A 96 6.44 -20.72 46.70
N SER A 97 7.26 -20.06 45.85
CA SER A 97 7.17 -20.17 44.40
C SER A 97 8.27 -21.11 43.88
N LYS A 98 7.89 -22.29 43.36
CA LYS A 98 8.85 -23.28 42.81
C LYS A 98 8.63 -23.44 41.29
N PRO A 99 9.31 -22.65 40.43
CA PRO A 99 9.20 -22.81 38.99
C PRO A 99 9.77 -24.17 38.54
N ASN A 100 9.12 -24.81 37.58
CA ASN A 100 9.51 -26.11 37.04
C ASN A 100 10.88 -25.99 36.34
N LYS A 101 11.87 -26.81 36.71
CA LYS A 101 13.22 -26.76 36.11
C LYS A 101 13.21 -27.47 34.75
N GLN A 102 13.57 -26.75 33.68
CA GLN A 102 13.74 -27.36 32.35
C GLN A 102 14.86 -28.42 32.33
N PRO A 103 14.74 -29.51 31.53
CA PRO A 103 15.81 -30.48 31.34
C PRO A 103 17.02 -29.86 30.60
N ARG A 104 18.23 -30.29 30.98
CA ARG A 104 19.51 -29.75 30.47
C ARG A 104 19.66 -29.94 28.96
N LYS A 105 20.10 -28.89 28.27
CA LYS A 105 20.52 -28.92 26.84
C LYS A 105 21.82 -29.73 26.66
N PRO A 106 22.01 -30.43 25.52
CA PRO A 106 23.28 -31.07 25.19
C PRO A 106 24.38 -30.03 24.87
N PRO A 107 25.67 -30.39 24.95
CA PRO A 107 26.76 -29.43 24.92
C PRO A 107 26.94 -28.81 23.53
N CYS A 108 27.00 -27.48 23.45
CA CYS A 108 27.39 -26.74 22.24
C CYS A 108 28.72 -25.99 22.47
N LEU A 109 29.53 -25.93 21.41
CA LEU A 109 30.87 -25.35 21.35
C LEU A 109 30.85 -23.85 21.66
N ARG A 110 31.82 -23.42 22.47
CA ARG A 110 31.91 -22.07 23.07
C ARG A 110 32.20 -20.99 22.02
N GLN A 111 31.29 -20.03 21.88
CA GLN A 111 31.62 -18.67 21.49
C GLN A 111 31.16 -17.69 22.59
N ALA A 112 32.07 -16.80 22.96
CA ALA A 112 31.98 -15.95 24.14
C ALA A 112 31.08 -14.72 23.93
N SER A 113 30.30 -14.48 24.98
CA SER A 113 29.32 -13.46 25.30
C SER A 113 29.77 -11.99 25.21
N ASP A 114 28.83 -11.11 24.84
CA ASP A 114 28.73 -9.74 25.35
C ASP A 114 27.35 -9.56 26.00
N CYS A 115 27.33 -9.38 27.32
CA CYS A 115 26.15 -8.99 28.10
C CYS A 115 26.00 -7.47 28.08
N LYS A 116 24.80 -6.97 27.77
CA LYS A 116 24.37 -5.60 28.10
C LYS A 116 23.48 -5.65 29.36
N LEU A 117 23.87 -4.87 30.37
CA LEU A 117 23.03 -4.51 31.50
C LEU A 117 22.42 -3.13 31.23
N ASN A 118 21.12 -3.00 31.48
CA ASN A 118 20.39 -1.74 31.56
C ASN A 118 20.56 -1.13 32.96
N ILE A 119 20.73 0.19 33.03
CA ILE A 119 20.30 1.03 34.16
C ILE A 119 19.58 2.25 33.55
N SER A 120 18.47 2.63 34.19
CA SER A 120 17.44 3.57 33.75
C SER A 120 17.42 4.89 34.52
N LYS A 121 16.74 5.90 33.93
CA LYS A 121 16.13 7.13 34.52
C LYS A 121 17.11 8.27 34.89
N SER A 122 16.84 9.57 34.74
CA SER A 122 15.65 10.44 34.53
C SER A 122 16.18 11.86 34.17
N LEU A 123 15.53 12.75 33.42
CA LEU A 123 14.44 13.69 33.80
C LEU A 123 14.14 14.56 32.54
N ASP A 124 12.85 14.77 32.25
CA ASP A 124 12.10 16.01 31.90
C ASP A 124 12.75 17.04 30.94
N SER A 125 12.09 17.74 30.02
CA SER A 125 10.69 18.15 29.79
C SER A 125 10.70 18.83 28.40
N ASP A 126 9.86 18.40 27.46
CA ASP A 126 8.59 19.03 27.07
C ASP A 126 8.65 20.30 26.19
N HIS A 127 7.93 20.17 25.05
CA HIS A 127 7.12 21.16 24.34
C HIS A 127 7.81 22.32 23.59
N ASN A 128 7.33 22.81 22.44
CA ASN A 128 6.18 22.48 21.57
C ASN A 128 6.45 23.22 20.23
N ALA A 129 6.23 22.61 19.06
CA ALA A 129 5.00 22.65 18.26
C ALA A 129 5.11 23.56 17.01
N SER A 130 5.25 22.88 15.87
CA SER A 130 4.43 22.95 14.66
C SER A 130 3.73 24.25 14.24
N SER A 131 3.84 24.51 12.92
CA SER A 131 2.82 24.95 11.94
C SER A 131 3.17 26.26 11.25
N LYS A 132 2.82 26.57 10.00
CA LYS A 132 2.43 25.87 8.75
C LYS A 132 2.15 27.04 7.75
N ALA A 133 2.46 26.85 6.46
CA ALA A 133 1.93 27.62 5.28
C ALA A 133 2.39 29.10 5.14
N GLU A 134 2.49 29.76 3.99
CA GLU A 134 2.36 29.47 2.54
C GLU A 134 2.88 30.73 1.77
N LEU A 135 3.39 30.53 0.55
CA LEU A 135 3.48 31.45 -0.62
C LEU A 135 3.95 32.92 -0.48
N THR A 136 4.97 33.29 -1.27
CA THR A 136 4.88 34.32 -2.34
C THR A 136 6.18 34.39 -3.17
N ASN A 137 6.03 34.50 -4.49
CA ASN A 137 7.07 34.74 -5.49
C ASN A 137 7.65 36.15 -5.36
N ILE A 138 8.97 36.30 -5.17
CA ILE A 138 9.79 37.44 -5.64
C ILE A 138 11.20 36.89 -5.93
N LEU A 139 11.68 37.05 -7.17
CA LEU A 139 13.12 36.93 -7.51
C LEU A 139 13.88 38.10 -6.89
N PRO A 140 15.06 37.87 -6.29
CA PRO A 140 16.14 38.81 -6.56
C PRO A 140 17.50 38.12 -6.79
N VAL A 141 18.19 38.67 -7.79
CA VAL A 141 19.65 38.77 -7.99
C VAL A 141 20.50 38.10 -6.89
N GLU A 142 21.30 37.11 -7.29
CA GLU A 142 22.28 36.47 -6.41
C GLU A 142 23.45 37.43 -6.12
N ASP A 143 23.41 38.09 -4.95
CA ASP A 143 24.58 38.69 -4.33
C ASP A 143 25.53 37.56 -3.87
N ASN A 144 26.66 37.38 -4.55
CA ASN A 144 27.68 36.40 -4.17
C ASN A 144 28.88 37.11 -3.56
N LEU A 145 28.92 37.17 -2.23
CA LEU A 145 29.97 37.82 -1.44
C LEU A 145 31.39 37.42 -1.87
N PHE A 146 31.61 36.15 -2.22
CA PHE A 146 32.94 35.69 -2.67
C PHE A 146 33.32 36.28 -4.03
N HIS A 147 32.36 36.43 -4.94
CA HIS A 147 32.61 37.09 -6.23
C HIS A 147 32.91 38.58 -6.02
N ASP A 148 32.12 39.26 -5.20
CA ASP A 148 32.24 40.71 -4.99
C ASP A 148 33.55 41.11 -4.31
N LEU A 149 34.05 40.30 -3.36
CA LEU A 149 35.33 40.55 -2.67
C LEU A 149 36.55 40.41 -3.59
N ASN A 150 36.44 39.62 -4.66
CA ASN A 150 37.52 39.45 -5.64
C ASN A 150 37.53 40.55 -6.72
N GLN A 151 36.52 41.43 -6.75
CA GLN A 151 36.48 42.57 -7.66
C GLN A 151 37.11 43.81 -7.00
N PRO A 152 38.23 44.34 -7.51
CA PRO A 152 38.93 45.48 -6.90
C PRO A 152 38.12 46.78 -6.88
N GLU A 153 37.08 46.88 -7.72
CA GLU A 153 36.15 48.01 -7.77
C GLU A 153 35.12 47.98 -6.63
N LEU A 154 34.83 46.81 -6.06
CA LEU A 154 33.76 46.60 -5.07
C LEU A 154 34.30 46.45 -3.63
N PHE A 155 35.54 45.98 -3.46
CA PHE A 155 36.18 45.86 -2.15
C PHE A 155 37.61 46.40 -2.16
N GLN A 156 37.87 47.35 -1.26
CA GLN A 156 39.21 47.85 -0.99
C GLN A 156 39.67 47.37 0.39
N CYS A 157 40.78 46.63 0.43
CA CYS A 157 41.34 46.13 1.68
C CYS A 157 41.77 47.30 2.60
N PRO A 158 41.36 47.33 3.87
CA PRO A 158 41.79 48.37 4.81
C PRO A 158 43.32 48.38 4.97
N THR A 159 43.91 49.56 5.23
CA THR A 159 45.38 49.75 5.26
C THR A 159 46.13 48.91 6.30
N ALA A 160 45.46 48.48 7.38
CA ALA A 160 46.03 47.60 8.40
C ALA A 160 46.03 46.11 8.01
N TRP A 161 45.34 45.75 6.92
CA TRP A 161 45.12 44.39 6.44
C TRP A 161 45.82 44.18 5.10
N ILE A 162 46.39 42.99 4.91
CA ILE A 162 47.02 42.56 3.67
C ILE A 162 46.20 41.43 3.03
N LEU A 163 46.07 41.47 1.71
CA LEU A 163 45.50 40.37 0.94
C LEU A 163 46.53 39.26 0.79
N ILE A 164 46.15 38.03 1.12
CA ILE A 164 46.99 36.84 0.98
C ILE A 164 46.49 36.01 -0.20
N GLU A 165 47.29 35.90 -1.25
CA GLU A 165 47.01 34.99 -2.37
C GLU A 165 47.12 33.53 -1.89
N CYS A 166 46.07 32.75 -2.11
CA CYS A 166 46.03 31.32 -1.79
C CYS A 166 46.18 30.50 -3.08
N ASP A 167 47.01 29.44 -3.05
CA ASP A 167 47.31 28.59 -4.22
C ASP A 167 46.05 27.99 -4.89
N LYS A 168 44.97 27.85 -4.14
CA LYS A 168 43.65 27.45 -4.64
C LYS A 168 42.85 28.72 -4.90
N LYS A 169 42.55 29.04 -6.17
CA LYS A 169 41.70 30.18 -6.62
C LYS A 169 40.22 30.09 -6.18
N GLU A 170 39.95 29.45 -5.03
CA GLU A 170 38.62 29.18 -4.49
C GLU A 170 38.39 29.85 -3.13
N GLU A 171 39.36 30.66 -2.69
CA GLU A 171 39.40 31.22 -1.35
C GLU A 171 39.93 32.66 -1.39
N PHE A 172 39.26 33.57 -0.68
CA PHE A 172 39.66 34.95 -0.48
C PHE A 172 40.16 35.11 0.95
N CYS A 173 41.37 35.64 1.15
CA CYS A 173 42.01 35.73 2.47
C CYS A 173 42.62 37.11 2.72
N ILE A 174 42.30 37.71 3.87
CA ILE A 174 42.96 38.93 4.37
C ILE A 174 43.51 38.69 5.78
N ALA A 175 44.63 39.34 6.12
CA ALA A 175 45.27 39.16 7.42
C ALA A 175 45.94 40.44 7.97
N THR A 176 46.16 40.48 9.28
CA THR A 176 47.04 41.47 9.94
C THR A 176 48.34 40.81 10.40
N LEU A 177 49.42 41.58 10.38
CA LEU A 177 50.74 41.14 10.82
C LEU A 177 51.09 41.70 12.21
N ASN A 178 51.64 40.85 13.06
CA ASN A 178 52.26 41.22 14.32
C ASN A 178 53.79 41.21 14.18
N VAL A 179 54.41 42.35 14.48
CA VAL A 179 55.83 42.63 14.28
C VAL A 179 56.61 42.65 15.61
N VAL A 180 56.04 42.13 16.70
CA VAL A 180 56.68 42.13 18.03
C VAL A 180 57.88 41.16 18.11
N GLY A 181 58.06 40.26 17.14
CA GLY A 181 59.16 39.27 17.11
C GLY A 181 60.27 39.56 16.10
N GLU A 182 61.25 38.66 16.02
CA GLU A 182 62.35 38.72 15.04
C GLU A 182 61.85 38.60 13.58
N VAL A 183 60.68 37.98 13.38
CA VAL A 183 60.01 37.81 12.07
C VAL A 183 58.54 38.20 12.22
N PRO A 184 57.94 38.94 11.27
CA PRO A 184 56.51 39.25 11.29
C PRO A 184 55.66 37.98 11.16
N THR A 185 54.58 37.89 11.94
CA THR A 185 53.69 36.72 11.97
C THR A 185 52.24 37.13 11.82
N VAL A 186 51.41 36.26 11.21
CA VAL A 186 49.97 36.54 11.05
C VAL A 186 49.27 36.48 12.41
N GLU A 187 48.70 37.60 12.84
CA GLU A 187 48.00 37.72 14.12
C GLU A 187 46.52 37.39 13.99
N LYS A 188 45.86 38.00 13.01
CA LYS A 188 44.44 37.83 12.68
C LYS A 188 44.29 37.54 11.19
N CYS A 189 43.37 36.65 10.83
CA CYS A 189 43.08 36.31 9.44
C CYS A 189 41.58 36.05 9.25
N ILE A 190 41.03 36.53 8.15
CA ILE A 190 39.65 36.29 7.72
C ILE A 190 39.70 35.61 6.36
N LYS A 191 38.97 34.51 6.23
CA LYS A 191 38.92 33.70 5.01
C LYS A 191 37.49 33.48 4.56
N VAL A 192 37.22 33.66 3.26
CA VAL A 192 35.93 33.47 2.61
C VAL A 192 36.06 32.45 1.48
N ASN A 193 35.26 31.38 1.52
CA ASN A 193 35.25 30.34 0.48
C ASN A 193 34.23 30.65 -0.63
N LYS A 194 34.31 29.94 -1.77
CA LYS A 194 33.32 29.98 -2.88
C LYS A 194 31.85 29.85 -2.44
N ASP A 195 31.58 29.09 -1.37
CA ASP A 195 30.23 28.91 -0.81
C ASP A 195 29.79 30.08 0.09
N CYS A 196 30.47 31.22 0.05
CA CYS A 196 30.24 32.41 0.89
C CYS A 196 30.37 32.18 2.41
N GLN A 197 31.06 31.11 2.83
CA GLN A 197 31.32 30.86 4.24
C GLN A 197 32.54 31.64 4.73
N VAL A 198 32.34 32.44 5.78
CA VAL A 198 33.39 33.26 6.42
C VAL A 198 33.96 32.55 7.64
N SER A 199 35.28 32.48 7.75
CA SER A 199 36.00 31.92 8.90
C SER A 199 37.00 32.92 9.45
N PHE A 200 37.06 33.02 10.79
CA PHE A 200 37.93 33.95 11.51
C PHE A 200 39.02 33.17 12.25
N TRP A 201 40.26 33.65 12.16
CA TRP A 201 41.44 32.98 12.68
C TRP A 201 42.30 33.95 13.49
N ILE A 202 42.76 33.52 14.67
CA ILE A 202 43.68 34.29 15.53
C ILE A 202 44.85 33.38 15.91
N ASN A 203 46.09 33.78 15.60
CA ASN A 203 47.32 32.99 15.83
C ASN A 203 47.21 31.52 15.37
N GLY A 204 46.54 31.26 14.25
CA GLY A 204 46.36 29.92 13.68
C GLY A 204 45.23 29.07 14.29
N GLN A 205 44.46 29.61 15.24
CA GLN A 205 43.26 28.95 15.78
C GLN A 205 41.98 29.56 15.18
N GLN A 206 41.03 28.71 14.76
CA GLN A 206 39.74 29.12 14.21
C GLN A 206 38.74 29.45 15.34
N PHE A 207 37.98 30.53 15.16
CA PHE A 207 36.93 30.99 16.07
C PHE A 207 35.58 31.08 15.35
N GLY A 208 34.50 30.76 16.06
CA GLY A 208 33.13 30.89 15.57
C GLY A 208 32.67 32.35 15.58
N SER A 209 31.74 32.71 14.68
CA SER A 209 31.15 34.06 14.62
C SER A 209 30.46 34.45 15.95
N ASP A 210 29.78 33.50 16.58
CA ASP A 210 29.07 33.70 17.86
C ASP A 210 30.04 33.99 19.02
N GLU A 211 31.25 33.39 19.00
CA GLU A 211 32.27 33.59 20.04
C GLU A 211 32.92 34.97 19.94
N LEU A 212 32.94 35.54 18.73
CA LEU A 212 33.52 36.85 18.44
C LEU A 212 32.48 37.98 18.53
N GLY A 213 31.19 37.66 18.69
CA GLY A 213 30.10 38.64 18.68
C GLY A 213 29.89 39.27 17.29
N ILE A 214 30.22 38.53 16.22
CA ILE A 214 30.18 38.99 14.84
C ILE A 214 29.01 38.30 14.11
N ILE A 215 28.24 39.04 13.30
CA ILE A 215 27.11 38.49 12.54
C ILE A 215 27.63 37.98 11.18
N PRO A 216 27.33 36.73 10.77
CA PRO A 216 27.78 36.18 9.49
C PRO A 216 27.10 36.89 8.30
N ASN A 217 27.92 37.33 7.34
CA ASN A 217 27.57 38.34 6.34
C ASN A 217 26.75 37.86 5.14
N LYS A 218 25.96 38.79 4.58
CA LYS A 218 25.31 38.66 3.27
C LYS A 218 25.71 39.75 2.25
N SER A 219 26.44 40.79 2.64
CA SER A 219 26.90 41.88 1.75
C SER A 219 28.33 42.38 2.08
N VAL A 220 28.97 43.07 1.13
CA VAL A 220 30.33 43.65 1.28
C VAL A 220 30.38 44.73 2.39
N THR A 221 29.30 45.49 2.57
CA THR A 221 29.22 46.51 3.64
C THR A 221 29.29 45.90 5.03
N GLN A 222 28.54 44.81 5.27
CA GLN A 222 28.60 44.05 6.51
C GLN A 222 29.97 43.40 6.73
N PHE A 223 30.65 43.00 5.63
CA PHE A 223 32.02 42.51 5.70
C PHE A 223 33.02 43.56 6.20
N ASN A 224 32.91 44.81 5.74
CA ASN A 224 33.76 45.89 6.25
C ASN A 224 33.52 46.21 7.74
N ASP A 225 32.28 46.14 8.21
CA ASP A 225 31.98 46.36 9.63
C ASP A 225 32.48 45.21 10.52
N ASN A 226 32.44 43.98 10.00
CA ASN A 226 33.04 42.83 10.67
C ASN A 226 34.57 42.93 10.77
N ILE A 227 35.25 43.46 9.74
CA ILE A 227 36.70 43.71 9.81
C ILE A 227 37.02 44.68 10.95
N LYS A 228 36.30 45.81 11.04
CA LYS A 228 36.50 46.80 12.12
C LYS A 228 36.26 46.19 13.50
N THR A 229 35.21 45.39 13.64
CA THR A 229 34.89 44.71 14.91
C THR A 229 35.98 43.71 15.29
N PHE A 230 36.47 42.94 14.33
CA PHE A 230 37.52 41.95 14.53
C PHE A 230 38.87 42.60 14.84
N GLU A 231 39.16 43.77 14.27
CA GLU A 231 40.35 44.57 14.55
C GLU A 231 40.42 45.01 16.03
N LEU A 232 39.29 45.33 16.65
CA LEU A 232 39.22 45.75 18.08
C LEU A 232 39.46 44.62 19.09
N ILE A 233 39.41 43.35 18.67
CA ILE A 233 39.59 42.20 19.57
C ILE A 233 41.03 42.12 20.08
N LEU A 234 41.21 42.08 21.40
CA LEU A 234 42.54 42.00 22.03
C LEU A 234 43.07 40.57 22.01
N VAL A 235 44.27 40.39 21.47
CA VAL A 235 44.92 39.09 21.28
C VAL A 235 46.04 38.88 22.30
N CYS A 236 46.13 37.67 22.85
CA CYS A 236 47.21 37.28 23.76
C CYS A 236 48.52 37.12 23.01
N GLN A 237 49.54 37.89 23.40
CA GLN A 237 50.87 37.84 22.78
C GLN A 237 51.69 36.61 23.21
N GLY A 238 51.44 36.07 24.40
CA GLY A 238 52.13 34.90 24.95
C GLY A 238 52.82 35.19 26.28
N GLY A 239 53.44 34.17 26.85
CA GLY A 239 54.12 34.22 28.15
C GLY A 239 55.61 34.61 28.02
N PRO A 240 56.49 34.12 28.91
CA PRO A 240 57.91 34.49 28.88
C PRO A 240 58.62 34.00 27.60
N SER A 241 59.73 34.65 27.24
CA SER A 241 60.55 34.26 26.11
C SER A 241 61.10 32.84 26.27
N ALA A 242 61.06 32.05 25.19
CA ALA A 242 61.66 30.72 25.13
C ALA A 242 63.17 30.76 25.40
N LYS A 243 63.86 31.87 25.06
CA LYS A 243 65.28 32.08 25.36
C LYS A 243 65.56 32.09 26.88
N GLN A 244 64.61 32.58 27.70
CA GLN A 244 64.74 32.60 29.16
C GLN A 244 64.54 31.22 29.81
N PHE A 245 63.78 30.34 29.15
CA PHE A 245 63.46 29.01 29.64
C PHE A 245 63.66 27.98 28.51
N PRO A 246 64.92 27.63 28.16
CA PRO A 246 65.20 26.74 27.03
C PRO A 246 64.70 25.32 27.27
N ILE A 247 64.52 24.92 28.54
CA ILE A 247 64.01 23.61 28.92
C ILE A 247 62.61 23.80 29.52
N PHE A 248 61.59 23.42 28.76
CA PHE A 248 60.20 23.38 29.18
C PHE A 248 59.54 22.08 28.70
N SER A 249 58.31 21.81 29.16
CA SER A 249 57.57 20.61 28.76
C SER A 249 56.53 21.00 27.72
N GLU A 250 56.57 20.35 26.56
CA GLU A 250 55.57 20.51 25.49
C GLU A 250 54.15 20.15 25.96
N ALA A 251 54.01 19.37 27.03
CA ALA A 251 52.72 19.10 27.66
C ALA A 251 52.12 20.30 28.41
N LEU A 252 52.93 21.33 28.74
CA LEU A 252 52.49 22.53 29.46
C LEU A 252 52.38 23.74 28.53
N CYS A 253 53.39 23.96 27.68
CA CYS A 253 53.45 25.12 26.80
C CYS A 253 54.18 24.81 25.49
N THR A 254 53.85 25.57 24.45
CA THR A 254 54.47 25.55 23.14
C THR A 254 55.17 26.88 22.85
N THR A 255 56.18 26.87 21.98
CA THR A 255 56.80 28.11 21.50
C THR A 255 55.97 28.68 20.36
N SER A 256 55.53 29.93 20.51
CA SER A 256 54.94 30.70 19.44
C SER A 256 56.00 31.06 18.39
N SER A 257 55.57 31.31 17.16
CA SER A 257 56.40 31.83 16.05
C SER A 257 57.20 33.10 16.40
N VAL A 258 56.74 33.87 17.40
CA VAL A 258 57.39 35.09 17.92
C VAL A 258 58.46 34.78 19.00
N GLY A 259 58.73 33.50 19.29
CA GLY A 259 59.73 33.09 20.31
C GLY A 259 59.25 33.21 21.77
N LEU A 260 57.95 33.42 21.99
CA LEU A 260 57.32 33.46 23.32
C LEU A 260 56.62 32.14 23.65
N LEU A 261 56.66 31.71 24.92
CA LEU A 261 56.00 30.47 25.37
C LEU A 261 54.50 30.69 25.61
N ARG A 262 53.63 29.91 24.97
CA ARG A 262 52.17 29.92 25.17
C ARG A 262 51.72 28.68 25.92
N HIS A 263 50.84 28.85 26.90
CA HIS A 263 50.25 27.72 27.62
C HIS A 263 49.35 26.94 26.66
N ASN A 264 49.32 25.60 26.73
CA ASN A 264 48.51 24.79 25.81
C ASN A 264 47.00 25.08 25.89
N GLU A 265 46.56 25.60 27.03
CA GLU A 265 45.19 26.06 27.27
C GLU A 265 45.05 27.59 27.20
N CYS A 266 45.85 28.28 26.38
CA CYS A 266 45.75 29.72 26.18
C CYS A 266 44.40 30.10 25.57
N GLU A 267 43.73 31.11 26.14
CA GLU A 267 42.42 31.61 25.66
C GLU A 267 42.50 32.36 24.32
N ALA A 268 43.71 32.71 23.84
CA ALA A 268 44.03 33.48 22.64
C ALA A 268 43.44 34.91 22.56
N ILE A 269 42.21 35.12 23.04
CA ILE A 269 41.50 36.40 23.18
C ILE A 269 41.57 36.85 24.64
N ILE A 270 41.76 38.14 24.89
CA ILE A 270 41.82 38.71 26.25
C ILE A 270 40.71 39.75 26.42
N LYS A 271 40.04 39.72 27.57
CA LYS A 271 38.94 40.65 27.90
C LYS A 271 39.40 41.99 28.48
N THR A 272 40.66 42.10 28.88
CA THR A 272 41.27 43.28 29.49
C THR A 272 42.50 43.73 28.69
N LYS A 273 42.86 45.01 28.78
CA LYS A 273 44.10 45.58 28.18
C LYS A 273 45.34 45.02 28.90
N SER A 274 45.65 43.76 28.63
CA SER A 274 46.79 43.01 29.14
C SER A 274 47.51 42.36 27.95
N ASN A 275 48.84 42.33 27.97
CA ASN A 275 49.61 41.73 26.89
C ASN A 275 49.45 40.20 26.82
N CYS A 276 49.02 39.54 27.90
CA CYS A 276 48.87 38.08 27.94
C CYS A 276 47.70 37.61 28.82
N CYS A 277 47.16 36.42 28.53
CA CYS A 277 46.10 35.82 29.32
C CYS A 277 46.64 35.32 30.69
N PRO A 278 45.77 35.11 31.70
CA PRO A 278 46.21 34.71 33.04
C PRO A 278 47.08 33.45 33.06
N LYS A 279 46.76 32.45 32.24
CA LYS A 279 47.53 31.20 32.15
C LYS A 279 48.93 31.42 31.58
N CYS A 280 49.05 32.25 30.53
CA CYS A 280 50.35 32.58 29.94
C CYS A 280 51.19 33.46 30.88
N LYS A 281 50.56 34.36 31.64
CA LYS A 281 51.22 35.18 32.67
C LYS A 281 51.83 34.31 33.78
N CYS A 282 51.12 33.25 34.19
CA CYS A 282 51.57 32.34 35.23
C CYS A 282 52.73 31.41 34.83
N LEU A 283 52.97 31.21 33.52
CA LEU A 283 54.03 30.32 33.02
C LEU A 283 55.41 30.66 33.59
N LYS A 284 55.74 31.95 33.73
CA LYS A 284 57.03 32.39 34.27
C LYS A 284 57.29 31.83 35.67
N ASN A 285 56.27 31.84 36.53
CA ASN A 285 56.39 31.32 37.90
C ASN A 285 56.39 29.79 37.93
N ILE A 286 55.55 29.14 37.11
CA ILE A 286 55.48 27.68 37.01
C ILE A 286 56.80 27.09 36.52
N LEU A 287 57.37 27.64 35.44
CA LEU A 287 58.62 27.19 34.86
C LEU A 287 59.80 27.45 35.80
N ARG A 288 59.84 28.63 36.46
CA ARG A 288 60.85 28.92 37.49
C ARG A 288 60.82 27.91 38.65
N LEU A 289 59.63 27.57 39.16
CA LEU A 289 59.46 26.58 40.23
C LEU A 289 59.84 25.17 39.78
N ARG A 290 59.47 24.77 38.56
CA ARG A 290 59.84 23.46 38.00
C ARG A 290 61.34 23.33 37.79
N ASN A 291 62.00 24.36 37.25
CA ASN A 291 63.46 24.37 37.08
C ASN A 291 64.16 24.29 38.44
N LYS A 292 63.66 25.00 39.46
CA LYS A 292 64.16 24.88 40.84
C LYS A 292 64.00 23.46 41.40
N ARG A 293 62.85 22.81 41.18
CA ARG A 293 62.59 21.41 41.63
C ARG A 293 63.47 20.37 40.93
N LYS A 294 63.76 20.56 39.63
CA LYS A 294 64.68 19.70 38.87
C LYS A 294 66.14 19.88 39.34
N ALA A 295 66.56 21.12 39.61
CA ALA A 295 67.89 21.40 40.15
C ALA A 295 68.11 20.77 41.54
N SER A 296 67.04 20.60 42.34
CA SER A 296 67.09 19.97 43.66
C SER A 296 67.02 18.44 43.69
N GLY A 297 67.10 17.73 42.54
CA GLY A 297 67.31 16.28 42.52
C GLY A 297 66.37 15.42 43.38
N CYS A 298 65.09 15.79 43.49
CA CYS A 298 64.18 15.14 44.44
C CYS A 298 63.64 13.79 43.92
N GLU A 299 64.40 12.71 44.10
CA GLU A 299 63.86 11.34 44.08
C GLU A 299 63.24 11.00 45.45
N GLN A 300 62.01 11.46 45.71
CA GLN A 300 61.24 10.91 46.83
C GLN A 300 60.73 9.51 46.47
N LYS A 301 61.47 8.46 46.83
CA LYS A 301 60.89 7.12 47.00
C LYS A 301 59.88 7.19 48.14
N LEU A 302 58.59 7.17 47.80
CA LEU A 302 57.51 6.94 48.77
C LEU A 302 57.75 5.57 49.44
N GLU A 303 58.17 5.55 50.69
CA GLU A 303 58.24 4.34 51.50
C GLU A 303 56.82 3.90 51.86
N VAL A 304 56.29 2.97 51.07
CA VAL A 304 54.96 2.42 51.26
C VAL A 304 55.08 1.07 51.98
N THR A 305 54.34 0.91 53.07
CA THR A 305 54.29 -0.37 53.81
C THR A 305 53.88 -1.55 52.89
N PRO A 306 54.36 -2.79 53.15
CA PRO A 306 54.15 -3.94 52.26
C PRO A 306 52.68 -4.20 51.90
N THR A 307 51.76 -3.94 52.82
CA THR A 307 50.31 -4.08 52.64
C THR A 307 49.73 -3.02 51.70
N LYS A 308 50.16 -1.76 51.80
CA LYS A 308 49.75 -0.69 50.89
C LYS A 308 50.36 -0.90 49.49
N LYS A 309 51.59 -1.42 49.39
CA LYS A 309 52.23 -1.79 48.10
C LYS A 309 51.44 -2.89 47.37
N LYS A 310 51.02 -3.95 48.06
CA LYS A 310 50.15 -4.99 47.48
C LYS A 310 48.83 -4.42 46.94
N LYS A 311 48.18 -3.49 47.65
CA LYS A 311 46.94 -2.84 47.17
C LYS A 311 47.19 -2.02 45.89
N ILE A 312 48.28 -1.26 45.85
CA ILE A 312 48.66 -0.46 44.66
C ILE A 312 48.97 -1.37 43.47
N ASP A 313 49.68 -2.48 43.67
CA ASP A 313 50.02 -3.41 42.60
C ASP A 313 48.78 -4.14 42.05
N ILE A 314 47.78 -4.44 42.88
CA ILE A 314 46.49 -4.95 42.42
C ILE A 314 45.77 -3.91 41.54
N VAL A 315 45.76 -2.64 41.95
CA VAL A 315 45.17 -1.54 41.15
C VAL A 315 45.91 -1.37 39.84
N ARG A 316 47.24 -1.40 39.83
CA ARG A 316 48.07 -1.34 38.62
C ARG A 316 47.81 -2.53 37.69
N LYS A 317 47.70 -3.75 38.22
CA LYS A 317 47.33 -4.94 37.42
C LYS A 317 45.93 -4.79 36.80
N ARG A 318 44.94 -4.28 37.56
CA ARG A 318 43.59 -4.01 37.04
C ARG A 318 43.61 -2.94 35.93
N ALA A 319 44.34 -1.84 36.14
CA ALA A 319 44.49 -0.78 35.15
C ALA A 319 45.14 -1.30 33.84
N ASN A 320 46.20 -2.10 33.96
CA ASN A 320 46.86 -2.72 32.80
C ASN A 320 45.95 -3.71 32.06
N ASN A 321 45.16 -4.51 32.79
CA ASN A 321 44.19 -5.42 32.18
C ASN A 321 43.07 -4.65 31.45
N ASN A 322 42.56 -3.56 32.03
CA ASN A 322 41.60 -2.70 31.36
C ASN A 322 42.17 -2.07 30.10
N ARG A 323 43.40 -1.54 30.15
CA ARG A 323 44.10 -0.99 28.98
C ARG A 323 44.24 -2.02 27.85
N ARG A 324 44.64 -3.25 28.17
CA ARG A 324 44.75 -4.35 27.19
C ARG A 324 43.39 -4.70 26.58
N THR A 325 42.32 -4.70 27.38
CA THR A 325 40.95 -4.97 26.91
C THR A 325 40.47 -3.88 25.94
N VAL A 326 40.72 -2.60 26.24
CA VAL A 326 40.38 -1.48 25.36
C VAL A 326 41.10 -1.60 24.01
N VAL A 327 42.41 -1.88 24.02
CA VAL A 327 43.19 -2.05 22.78
C VAL A 327 42.64 -3.21 21.92
N ARG A 328 42.28 -4.35 22.54
CA ARG A 328 41.66 -5.48 21.82
C ARG A 328 40.31 -5.12 21.21
N LYS A 329 39.45 -4.41 21.96
CA LYS A 329 38.15 -3.94 21.46
C LYS A 329 38.33 -2.96 20.29
N ASN A 330 39.27 -2.02 20.39
CA ASN A 330 39.55 -1.07 19.31
C ASN A 330 40.04 -1.77 18.03
N LYS A 331 40.92 -2.77 18.14
CA LYS A 331 41.32 -3.59 16.97
C LYS A 331 40.14 -4.32 16.33
N LYS A 332 39.21 -4.84 17.14
CA LYS A 332 37.99 -5.51 16.64
C LYS A 332 37.05 -4.54 15.94
N ILE A 333 36.87 -3.33 16.48
CA ILE A 333 36.08 -2.26 15.85
C ILE A 333 36.67 -1.87 14.50
N ILE A 334 37.99 -1.68 14.42
CA ILE A 334 38.68 -1.34 13.15
C ILE A 334 38.48 -2.46 12.11
N SER A 335 38.62 -3.72 12.51
CA SER A 335 38.39 -4.86 11.61
C SER A 335 36.94 -4.93 11.13
N GLN A 336 35.96 -4.68 12.01
CA GLN A 336 34.54 -4.66 11.64
C GLN A 336 34.20 -3.49 10.72
N LYS A 337 34.77 -2.30 10.94
CA LYS A 337 34.61 -1.16 10.03
C LYS A 337 35.14 -1.48 8.64
N LYS A 338 36.36 -2.03 8.53
CA LYS A 338 36.92 -2.47 7.24
C LYS A 338 36.04 -3.48 6.50
N LYS A 339 35.41 -4.42 7.23
CA LYS A 339 34.46 -5.37 6.64
C LYS A 339 33.18 -4.69 6.15
N LEU A 340 32.68 -3.71 6.89
CA LEU A 340 31.53 -2.91 6.46
C LEU A 340 31.86 -2.10 5.21
N ASP A 341 33.02 -1.44 5.18
CA ASP A 341 33.46 -0.64 4.03
C ASP A 341 33.60 -1.52 2.77
N LEU A 342 34.15 -2.73 2.90
CA LEU A 342 34.24 -3.71 1.80
C LEU A 342 32.87 -4.08 1.24
N VAL A 343 31.92 -4.46 2.11
CA VAL A 343 30.55 -4.81 1.69
C VAL A 343 29.85 -3.61 1.08
N GLN A 344 30.09 -2.40 1.59
CA GLN A 344 29.48 -1.19 1.07
C GLN A 344 30.02 -0.81 -0.32
N ASN A 345 31.30 -1.07 -0.58
CA ASN A 345 31.90 -0.93 -1.90
C ASN A 345 31.39 -1.98 -2.88
N GLU A 346 31.29 -3.26 -2.47
CA GLU A 346 30.68 -4.31 -3.31
C GLU A 346 29.22 -3.98 -3.69
N MET A 347 28.46 -3.38 -2.77
CA MET A 347 27.08 -2.94 -3.02
C MET A 347 26.98 -1.71 -3.94
N SER A 348 28.06 -0.91 -4.03
CA SER A 348 28.12 0.26 -4.91
C SER A 348 28.22 -0.13 -6.40
N ASP A 349 28.82 -1.27 -6.72
CA ASP A 349 28.88 -1.80 -8.10
C ASP A 349 27.48 -2.22 -8.63
N TYR A 350 26.55 -2.54 -7.73
CA TYR A 350 25.16 -2.88 -8.08
C TYR A 350 24.22 -1.67 -8.11
N SER A 351 24.71 -0.45 -7.83
CA SER A 351 23.94 0.78 -7.56
C SER A 351 23.30 1.48 -8.78
N GLY A 352 22.95 0.74 -9.83
CA GLY A 352 21.97 1.28 -10.80
C GLY A 352 20.58 1.34 -10.18
N SER A 353 19.79 2.40 -10.45
CA SER A 353 18.38 2.41 -10.04
C SER A 353 17.70 1.15 -10.58
N ILE A 354 16.95 0.45 -9.72
CA ILE A 354 16.19 -0.76 -10.09
C ILE A 354 15.27 -0.45 -11.29
N GLU A 355 14.78 0.78 -11.37
CA GLU A 355 13.95 1.29 -12.46
C GLU A 355 14.69 1.29 -13.80
N ASP A 356 15.97 1.62 -13.84
CA ASP A 356 16.78 1.65 -15.07
C ASP A 356 17.15 0.24 -15.53
N LYS A 357 17.30 -0.70 -14.60
CA LYS A 357 17.48 -2.13 -14.91
C LYS A 357 16.17 -2.75 -15.42
N LEU A 358 15.02 -2.37 -14.84
CA LEU A 358 13.71 -2.83 -15.29
C LEU A 358 13.33 -2.27 -16.66
N LYS A 359 13.67 -1.01 -16.97
CA LYS A 359 13.46 -0.41 -18.32
C LYS A 359 14.26 -1.13 -19.42
N LYS A 360 15.43 -1.69 -19.09
CA LYS A 360 16.26 -2.47 -20.03
C LYS A 360 15.71 -3.87 -20.29
N LEU A 361 14.87 -4.40 -19.40
CA LEU A 361 14.22 -5.70 -19.56
C LEU A 361 12.87 -5.48 -20.25
N THR A 362 12.60 -6.18 -21.36
CA THR A 362 11.30 -6.19 -22.05
C THR A 362 10.26 -6.94 -21.22
N ILE A 363 9.79 -6.33 -20.14
CA ILE A 363 8.80 -6.87 -19.20
C ILE A 363 7.48 -6.10 -19.37
N ASN A 364 6.34 -6.78 -19.20
CA ASN A 364 5.02 -6.16 -19.25
C ASN A 364 4.85 -5.11 -18.14
N GLU A 365 4.17 -3.99 -18.42
CA GLU A 365 3.94 -2.88 -17.49
C GLU A 365 3.28 -3.32 -16.16
N SER A 366 2.38 -4.31 -16.22
CA SER A 366 1.75 -4.88 -15.02
C SER A 366 2.75 -5.64 -14.13
N GLN A 367 3.70 -6.35 -14.75
CA GLN A 367 4.76 -7.07 -14.03
C GLN A 367 5.77 -6.09 -13.46
N ASN A 368 6.12 -5.03 -14.20
CA ASN A 368 6.97 -3.95 -13.71
C ASN A 368 6.36 -3.27 -12.48
N SER A 369 5.07 -2.91 -12.55
CA SER A 369 4.32 -2.34 -11.44
C SER A 369 4.32 -3.26 -10.20
N LEU A 370 4.10 -4.57 -10.39
CA LEU A 370 4.16 -5.54 -9.29
C LEU A 370 5.55 -5.60 -8.64
N ILE A 371 6.61 -5.65 -9.43
CA ILE A 371 7.98 -5.73 -8.93
C ILE A 371 8.33 -4.48 -8.12
N MET A 372 8.00 -3.30 -8.65
CA MET A 372 8.19 -2.02 -7.95
C MET A 372 7.42 -1.98 -6.62
N GLU A 373 6.20 -2.52 -6.61
CA GLU A 373 5.38 -2.62 -5.40
C GLU A 373 5.92 -3.63 -4.38
N CYS A 374 6.54 -4.72 -4.83
CA CYS A 374 7.26 -5.65 -3.95
C CYS A 374 8.46 -4.96 -3.28
N PHE A 375 9.25 -4.19 -4.03
CA PHE A 375 10.37 -3.42 -3.46
C PHE A 375 9.88 -2.32 -2.51
N ALA A 376 8.81 -1.60 -2.88
CA ALA A 376 8.20 -0.60 -2.02
C ALA A 376 7.68 -1.23 -0.72
N ALA A 377 7.06 -2.41 -0.78
CA ALA A 377 6.62 -3.15 0.39
C ALA A 377 7.78 -3.54 1.31
N ALA A 378 8.91 -3.98 0.73
CA ALA A 378 10.09 -4.39 1.49
C ALA A 378 10.79 -3.21 2.21
N LYS A 379 10.69 -1.99 1.68
CA LYS A 379 11.28 -0.78 2.29
C LYS A 379 10.56 -0.34 3.57
N VAL A 380 9.28 -0.68 3.73
CA VAL A 380 8.45 -0.16 4.82
C VAL A 380 8.48 -1.07 6.04
N LYS A 381 8.93 -0.54 7.19
CA LYS A 381 9.00 -1.30 8.47
C LYS A 381 7.62 -1.65 9.06
N ASN A 382 6.60 -0.85 8.77
CA ASN A 382 5.23 -1.05 9.26
C ASN A 382 4.26 -1.11 8.08
N SER A 383 3.63 -2.27 7.89
CA SER A 383 2.69 -2.52 6.79
C SER A 383 1.51 -1.54 6.72
N ARG A 384 1.18 -0.84 7.81
CA ARG A 384 0.10 0.17 7.86
C ARG A 384 0.43 1.49 7.19
N ASN A 385 1.72 1.84 7.07
CA ASN A 385 2.17 3.12 6.49
C ASN A 385 2.51 2.98 5.00
N ARG A 386 1.97 1.96 4.34
CA ARG A 386 2.26 1.70 2.94
C ARG A 386 1.30 2.48 2.05
N HIS A 387 1.89 3.26 1.16
CA HIS A 387 1.21 3.87 0.03
C HIS A 387 1.35 2.95 -1.20
N TYR A 388 0.29 2.88 -1.99
CA TYR A 388 0.24 2.08 -3.22
C TYR A 388 0.12 3.04 -4.40
N SER A 389 0.77 2.70 -5.51
CA SER A 389 0.61 3.42 -6.77
C SER A 389 -0.83 3.28 -7.32
N GLU A 390 -1.28 4.28 -8.07
CA GLU A 390 -2.62 4.28 -8.67
C GLU A 390 -2.83 3.13 -9.66
N ASN A 391 -1.82 2.86 -10.50
CA ASN A 391 -1.83 1.74 -11.43
C ASN A 391 -1.97 0.40 -10.70
N TRP A 392 -1.25 0.22 -9.59
CA TRP A 392 -1.36 -0.99 -8.79
C TRP A 392 -2.73 -1.11 -8.10
N LEU A 393 -3.29 0.00 -7.61
CA LEU A 393 -4.63 0.03 -7.04
C LEU A 393 -5.69 -0.36 -8.08
N MET A 394 -5.56 0.11 -9.32
CA MET A 394 -6.43 -0.28 -10.43
C MET A 394 -6.32 -1.78 -10.76
N LEU A 395 -5.10 -2.32 -10.83
CA LEU A 395 -4.90 -3.76 -11.03
C LEU A 395 -5.48 -4.60 -9.88
N CYS A 396 -5.26 -4.16 -8.64
CA CYS A 396 -5.84 -4.79 -7.45
C CYS A 396 -7.37 -4.73 -7.46
N LEU A 397 -7.94 -3.63 -7.95
CA LEU A 397 -9.37 -3.46 -8.12
C LEU A 397 -9.93 -4.45 -9.13
N LEU A 398 -9.36 -4.51 -10.34
CA LEU A 398 -9.75 -5.45 -11.38
C LEU A 398 -9.64 -6.91 -10.91
N PHE A 399 -8.58 -7.23 -10.17
CA PHE A 399 -8.39 -8.57 -9.63
C PHE A 399 -9.42 -8.90 -8.55
N ASN A 400 -9.72 -7.97 -7.64
CA ASN A 400 -10.76 -8.16 -6.63
C ASN A 400 -12.17 -8.24 -7.24
N ILE A 401 -12.45 -7.58 -8.38
CA ILE A 401 -13.71 -7.73 -9.12
C ILE A 401 -13.82 -9.13 -9.72
N ARG A 402 -12.75 -9.63 -10.35
CA ARG A 402 -12.72 -10.97 -10.98
C ARG A 402 -12.80 -12.11 -9.97
N SER A 403 -12.04 -12.02 -8.87
CA SER A 403 -12.02 -13.06 -7.83
C SER A 403 -11.71 -12.48 -6.45
N PRO A 404 -12.74 -12.09 -5.68
CA PRO A 404 -12.56 -11.60 -4.30
C PRO A 404 -11.95 -12.66 -3.37
N THR A 405 -12.20 -13.95 -3.63
CA THR A 405 -11.68 -15.07 -2.84
C THR A 405 -10.20 -15.27 -3.07
N ALA A 406 -9.75 -15.31 -4.33
CA ALA A 406 -8.33 -15.40 -4.66
C ALA A 406 -7.57 -14.16 -4.18
N TYR A 407 -8.16 -12.96 -4.35
CA TYR A 407 -7.59 -11.71 -3.84
C TYR A 407 -7.35 -11.78 -2.32
N LYS A 408 -8.36 -12.21 -1.55
CA LYS A 408 -8.23 -12.38 -0.10
C LYS A 408 -7.17 -13.41 0.23
N TYR A 409 -7.17 -14.56 -0.44
CA TYR A 409 -6.21 -15.64 -0.22
C TYR A 409 -4.77 -15.14 -0.40
N LEU A 410 -4.43 -14.56 -1.56
CA LEU A 410 -3.09 -14.05 -1.87
C LEU A 410 -2.63 -12.95 -0.91
N ARG A 411 -3.58 -12.16 -0.38
CA ARG A 411 -3.29 -11.18 0.65
C ARG A 411 -3.04 -11.83 2.01
N THR A 412 -3.87 -12.80 2.41
CA THR A 412 -3.75 -13.46 3.73
C THR A 412 -2.53 -14.36 3.83
N THR A 413 -2.09 -14.95 2.71
CA THR A 413 -0.84 -15.71 2.63
C THR A 413 0.39 -14.83 2.46
N GLU A 414 0.20 -13.50 2.39
CA GLU A 414 1.26 -12.50 2.16
C GLU A 414 2.10 -12.77 0.90
N LEU A 415 1.54 -13.51 -0.08
CA LEU A 415 2.24 -13.84 -1.32
C LEU A 415 2.46 -12.59 -2.18
N LEU A 416 1.45 -11.71 -2.22
CA LEU A 416 1.51 -10.48 -2.98
C LEU A 416 1.26 -9.26 -2.09
N PRO A 417 1.89 -8.14 -2.42
CA PRO A 417 1.85 -6.93 -1.62
C PRO A 417 0.53 -6.17 -1.93
N LEU A 418 -0.62 -6.74 -1.54
CA LEU A 418 -1.97 -6.30 -1.90
C LEU A 418 -2.64 -5.40 -0.83
N PRO A 419 -3.38 -4.35 -1.24
CA PRO A 419 -4.16 -3.52 -0.32
C PRO A 419 -5.32 -4.28 0.31
N HIS A 420 -5.80 -3.79 1.45
CA HIS A 420 -6.98 -4.39 2.09
C HIS A 420 -8.22 -4.25 1.17
N PRO A 421 -9.11 -5.27 1.06
CA PRO A 421 -10.30 -5.18 0.21
C PRO A 421 -11.20 -3.97 0.48
N LYS A 422 -11.24 -3.48 1.74
CA LYS A 422 -11.94 -2.22 2.09
C LYS A 422 -11.35 -1.01 1.36
N THR A 423 -10.03 -0.92 1.25
CA THR A 423 -9.34 0.17 0.52
C THR A 423 -9.74 0.14 -0.94
N VAL A 424 -9.68 -1.03 -1.58
CA VAL A 424 -10.10 -1.23 -2.98
C VAL A 424 -11.57 -0.87 -3.18
N ARG A 425 -12.46 -1.29 -2.27
CA ARG A 425 -13.90 -0.92 -2.32
C ARG A 425 -14.17 0.56 -2.08
N LYS A 426 -13.32 1.27 -1.33
CA LYS A 426 -13.45 2.71 -1.13
C LYS A 426 -13.31 3.48 -2.44
N TYR A 427 -12.40 3.03 -3.32
CA TYR A 427 -12.29 3.58 -4.66
C TYR A 427 -13.55 3.32 -5.49
N LEU A 428 -14.11 2.10 -5.43
CA LEU A 428 -15.41 1.82 -6.08
C LEU A 428 -16.55 2.68 -5.54
N SER A 429 -16.60 2.95 -4.23
CA SER A 429 -17.64 3.79 -3.65
C SER A 429 -17.53 5.27 -4.04
N SER A 430 -16.40 5.69 -4.63
CA SER A 430 -16.22 7.05 -5.13
C SER A 430 -16.87 7.23 -6.51
N ILE A 431 -17.18 6.14 -7.21
CA ILE A 431 -17.87 6.16 -8.50
C ILE A 431 -19.37 6.28 -8.21
N LYS A 432 -20.01 7.31 -8.78
CA LYS A 432 -21.47 7.46 -8.71
C LYS A 432 -22.11 6.35 -9.53
N THR A 433 -23.09 5.66 -8.95
CA THR A 433 -23.87 4.62 -9.64
C THR A 433 -25.34 5.04 -9.60
N THR A 434 -25.72 5.97 -10.48
CA THR A 434 -27.10 6.44 -10.65
C THR A 434 -27.77 5.67 -11.79
N CYS A 435 -29.10 5.60 -11.79
CA CYS A 435 -29.81 5.17 -12.99
C CYS A 435 -29.82 6.32 -14.01
N GLY A 436 -30.09 5.99 -15.27
CA GLY A 436 -30.02 6.95 -16.37
C GLY A 436 -28.79 6.80 -17.25
N PHE A 437 -28.61 7.81 -18.11
CA PHE A 437 -27.43 7.98 -18.93
C PHE A 437 -26.42 8.88 -18.20
N ASP A 438 -25.33 8.28 -17.72
CA ASP A 438 -24.30 8.99 -16.97
C ASP A 438 -23.39 9.79 -17.91
N GLN A 439 -23.41 11.12 -17.77
CA GLN A 439 -22.62 12.03 -18.59
C GLN A 439 -21.11 11.92 -18.33
N ASP A 440 -20.71 11.68 -17.07
CA ASP A 440 -19.31 11.48 -16.72
C ASP A 440 -18.79 10.21 -17.44
N PHE A 441 -19.61 9.17 -17.44
CA PHE A 441 -19.32 7.93 -18.18
C PHE A 441 -19.27 8.14 -19.71
N LEU A 442 -20.23 8.88 -20.30
CA LEU A 442 -20.23 9.17 -21.73
C LEU A 442 -18.98 9.95 -22.17
N SER A 443 -18.51 10.89 -21.36
CA SER A 443 -17.25 11.62 -21.63
C SER A 443 -16.01 10.71 -21.60
N LEU A 444 -16.01 9.68 -20.75
CA LEU A 444 -14.96 8.65 -20.74
C LEU A 444 -15.06 7.73 -21.94
N LEU A 445 -16.27 7.36 -22.34
CA LEU A 445 -16.53 6.56 -23.52
C LEU A 445 -16.06 7.28 -24.79
N GLU A 446 -16.32 8.59 -24.91
CA GLU A 446 -15.86 9.42 -26.03
C GLU A 446 -14.34 9.32 -26.26
N LYS A 447 -13.53 9.37 -25.18
CA LYS A 447 -12.07 9.18 -25.27
C LYS A 447 -11.69 7.83 -25.87
N LYS A 448 -12.47 6.77 -25.59
CA LYS A 448 -12.27 5.45 -26.17
C LYS A 448 -12.71 5.39 -27.63
N ILE A 449 -13.87 5.99 -27.96
CA ILE A 449 -14.40 6.05 -29.33
C ILE A 449 -13.47 6.83 -30.26
N ASN A 450 -12.82 7.89 -29.76
CA ASN A 450 -11.83 8.64 -30.53
C ASN A 450 -10.60 7.81 -30.95
N GLN A 451 -10.33 6.69 -30.28
CA GLN A 451 -9.28 5.74 -30.66
C GLN A 451 -9.77 4.65 -31.61
N MET A 452 -11.07 4.57 -31.89
CA MET A 452 -11.66 3.55 -32.76
C MET A 452 -11.70 4.02 -34.22
N THR A 453 -11.51 3.08 -35.14
CA THR A 453 -11.72 3.30 -36.58
C THR A 453 -13.18 3.65 -36.87
N GLU A 454 -13.47 4.43 -37.91
CA GLU A 454 -14.84 4.82 -38.27
C GLU A 454 -15.80 3.64 -38.38
N MET A 455 -15.41 2.55 -39.06
CA MET A 455 -16.22 1.33 -39.17
C MET A 455 -16.57 0.71 -37.81
N ALA A 456 -15.71 0.86 -36.81
CA ALA A 456 -15.93 0.31 -35.48
C ALA A 456 -16.86 1.20 -34.64
N LYS A 457 -17.07 2.46 -35.05
CA LYS A 457 -18.05 3.37 -34.44
C LYS A 457 -19.49 3.06 -34.87
N HIS A 458 -19.68 2.30 -35.94
CA HIS A 458 -20.97 1.76 -36.36
C HIS A 458 -21.40 0.59 -35.48
N GLY A 459 -22.63 0.64 -34.98
CA GLY A 459 -23.11 -0.33 -34.01
C GLY A 459 -24.62 -0.36 -33.84
N VAL A 460 -25.07 -1.31 -33.03
CA VAL A 460 -26.48 -1.52 -32.69
C VAL A 460 -26.71 -1.31 -31.20
N LEU A 461 -27.88 -0.75 -30.87
CA LEU A 461 -28.34 -0.55 -29.51
C LEU A 461 -29.22 -1.72 -29.08
N LEU A 462 -28.75 -2.48 -28.09
CA LEU A 462 -29.48 -3.59 -27.48
C LEU A 462 -30.09 -3.15 -26.16
N PHE A 463 -31.31 -3.60 -25.88
CA PHE A 463 -31.90 -3.41 -24.56
C PHE A 463 -32.83 -4.55 -24.19
N ASP A 464 -32.82 -4.88 -22.91
CA ASP A 464 -33.68 -5.91 -22.32
C ASP A 464 -34.01 -5.58 -20.86
N SER A 465 -35.10 -6.16 -20.36
CA SER A 465 -35.58 -5.99 -18.99
C SER A 465 -35.20 -7.18 -18.12
N ILE A 466 -34.63 -6.89 -16.95
CA ILE A 466 -34.16 -7.88 -15.99
C ILE A 466 -35.04 -7.81 -14.75
N SER A 467 -35.56 -8.95 -14.28
CA SER A 467 -36.28 -9.03 -13.02
C SER A 467 -35.34 -8.93 -11.83
N LEU A 468 -35.69 -8.07 -10.87
CA LEU A 468 -34.94 -7.77 -9.66
C LEU A 468 -35.71 -8.21 -8.41
N ARG A 469 -34.98 -8.52 -7.34
CA ARG A 469 -35.57 -8.73 -6.02
C ARG A 469 -35.86 -7.37 -5.39
N LYS A 470 -37.13 -7.14 -5.02
CA LYS A 470 -37.56 -5.97 -4.24
C LYS A 470 -36.74 -5.86 -2.94
N SER A 471 -36.04 -4.74 -2.78
CA SER A 471 -35.25 -4.44 -1.58
C SER A 471 -35.03 -2.94 -1.48
N LEU A 472 -35.25 -2.38 -0.31
CA LEU A 472 -34.93 -0.98 0.00
C LEU A 472 -33.62 -0.94 0.79
N ALA A 473 -32.66 -0.17 0.30
CA ALA A 473 -31.39 0.06 0.98
C ALA A 473 -31.14 1.56 1.12
N VAL A 474 -30.72 1.99 2.30
CA VAL A 474 -30.30 3.37 2.53
C VAL A 474 -28.82 3.49 2.21
N ASN A 475 -28.47 4.43 1.34
CA ASN A 475 -27.08 4.82 1.16
C ASN A 475 -26.73 5.90 2.18
N SER A 476 -25.98 5.53 3.22
CA SER A 476 -25.65 6.43 4.32
C SER A 476 -24.71 7.57 3.95
N SER A 477 -24.01 7.50 2.80
CA SER A 477 -23.08 8.55 2.38
C SER A 477 -23.78 9.77 1.78
N ASN A 478 -24.87 9.57 1.05
CA ASN A 478 -25.63 10.62 0.38
C ASN A 478 -27.08 10.73 0.88
N LEU A 479 -27.44 9.92 1.90
CA LEU A 479 -28.79 9.84 2.48
C LEU A 479 -29.90 9.52 1.47
N THR A 480 -29.55 8.88 0.35
CA THR A 480 -30.52 8.46 -0.67
C THR A 480 -31.05 7.06 -0.40
N TYR A 481 -32.28 6.82 -0.85
CA TYR A 481 -32.88 5.49 -0.87
C TYR A 481 -32.60 4.80 -2.20
N ARG A 482 -32.14 3.56 -2.16
CA ARG A 482 -31.98 2.66 -3.31
C ARG A 482 -33.09 1.61 -3.30
N GLY A 483 -33.57 1.25 -4.48
CA GLY A 483 -34.67 0.28 -4.64
C GLY A 483 -36.04 0.90 -4.89
N LEU A 484 -36.06 2.20 -5.19
CA LEU A 484 -37.21 2.96 -5.65
C LEU A 484 -37.08 3.26 -7.14
N GLU A 485 -38.20 3.51 -7.82
CA GLU A 485 -38.21 3.82 -9.26
C GLU A 485 -37.27 5.00 -9.59
N ASP A 486 -36.49 4.82 -10.65
CA ASP A 486 -35.45 5.76 -11.05
C ASP A 486 -35.21 5.64 -12.56
N PHE A 487 -35.66 6.65 -13.30
CA PHE A 487 -35.51 6.76 -14.75
C PHE A 487 -34.41 7.74 -15.18
N GLY A 488 -33.58 8.23 -14.26
CA GLY A 488 -32.43 9.08 -14.57
C GLY A 488 -32.70 10.56 -14.89
N ASP A 489 -33.95 10.99 -14.89
CA ASP A 489 -34.32 12.42 -14.97
C ASP A 489 -34.62 13.00 -13.59
N GLU A 490 -34.35 14.31 -13.45
CA GLU A 490 -34.67 15.12 -12.27
C GLU A 490 -36.15 14.99 -11.88
N ASP A 491 -36.35 14.61 -10.62
CA ASP A 491 -37.62 14.45 -9.92
C ASP A 491 -38.51 15.70 -10.04
N ASN A 492 -39.29 15.83 -11.12
CA ASN A 492 -40.35 16.84 -11.26
C ASN A 492 -41.75 16.26 -11.05
N SER A 493 -41.86 15.08 -10.46
CA SER A 493 -43.16 14.54 -10.06
C SER A 493 -43.18 14.23 -8.57
N ASP A 494 -44.06 14.92 -7.84
CA ASP A 494 -44.54 14.66 -6.46
C ASP A 494 -45.18 13.27 -6.27
N HIS A 495 -44.88 12.31 -7.15
CA HIS A 495 -45.44 10.97 -7.11
C HIS A 495 -44.65 10.09 -6.15
N HIS A 496 -45.40 9.31 -5.35
CA HIS A 496 -44.84 8.27 -4.50
C HIS A 496 -44.07 7.26 -5.35
N LYS A 497 -42.73 7.26 -5.23
CA LYS A 497 -41.87 6.26 -5.88
C LYS A 497 -42.17 4.88 -5.31
N GLU A 498 -42.37 3.91 -6.20
CA GLU A 498 -42.69 2.55 -5.79
C GLU A 498 -41.44 1.64 -5.72
N TYR A 499 -41.60 0.46 -5.12
CA TYR A 499 -40.52 -0.52 -5.04
C TYR A 499 -40.22 -1.16 -6.40
N VAL A 500 -38.96 -1.10 -6.79
CA VAL A 500 -38.46 -1.65 -8.06
C VAL A 500 -38.42 -3.18 -8.04
N ASP A 501 -38.89 -3.77 -9.13
CA ASP A 501 -38.73 -5.20 -9.43
C ASP A 501 -38.24 -5.50 -10.84
N HIS A 502 -37.99 -4.48 -11.67
CA HIS A 502 -37.40 -4.64 -12.98
C HIS A 502 -36.33 -3.56 -13.24
N ALA A 503 -35.31 -3.91 -14.02
CA ALA A 503 -34.35 -2.97 -14.56
C ALA A 503 -34.26 -3.10 -16.07
N LEU A 504 -34.45 -1.98 -16.78
CA LEU A 504 -34.22 -1.87 -18.21
C LEU A 504 -32.78 -1.43 -18.45
N VAL A 505 -32.00 -2.24 -19.17
CA VAL A 505 -30.58 -1.98 -19.42
C VAL A 505 -30.36 -1.74 -20.90
N PHE A 506 -29.62 -0.68 -21.22
CA PHE A 506 -29.19 -0.35 -22.57
C PHE A 506 -27.70 -0.66 -22.75
N MET A 507 -27.37 -1.34 -23.84
CA MET A 507 -26.02 -1.72 -24.22
C MET A 507 -25.80 -1.39 -25.69
N TRP A 508 -24.65 -0.84 -26.03
CA TRP A 508 -24.24 -0.68 -27.41
C TRP A 508 -23.18 -1.71 -27.77
N GLN A 509 -23.28 -2.21 -28.99
CA GLN A 509 -22.35 -3.19 -29.55
C GLN A 509 -21.89 -2.71 -30.92
N SER A 510 -20.58 -2.66 -31.12
CA SER A 510 -19.97 -2.40 -32.41
C SER A 510 -20.24 -3.55 -33.38
N LEU A 511 -20.54 -3.24 -34.65
CA LEU A 511 -20.73 -4.24 -35.69
C LEU A 511 -19.42 -4.77 -36.25
N SER A 512 -18.36 -3.94 -36.29
CA SER A 512 -17.08 -4.32 -36.88
C SER A 512 -16.04 -4.79 -35.87
N SER A 513 -16.23 -4.52 -34.57
CA SER A 513 -15.28 -4.86 -33.52
C SER A 513 -15.96 -5.61 -32.38
N ASN A 514 -15.21 -6.46 -31.66
CA ASN A 514 -15.72 -7.15 -30.48
C ASN A 514 -15.74 -6.24 -29.24
N PHE A 515 -16.34 -5.06 -29.39
CA PHE A 515 -16.49 -4.07 -28.34
C PHE A 515 -17.97 -3.86 -28.05
N TYR A 516 -18.33 -3.98 -26.78
CA TYR A 516 -19.67 -3.77 -26.28
C TYR A 516 -19.60 -3.07 -24.93
N GLN A 517 -20.58 -2.21 -24.65
CA GLN A 517 -20.57 -1.40 -23.46
C GLN A 517 -22.00 -1.06 -23.02
N THR A 518 -22.28 -1.24 -21.73
CA THR A 518 -23.54 -0.76 -21.13
C THR A 518 -23.51 0.76 -21.05
N ILE A 519 -24.58 1.40 -21.50
CA ILE A 519 -24.69 2.87 -21.63
C ILE A 519 -25.59 3.45 -20.55
N GLY A 520 -26.61 2.70 -20.13
CA GLY A 520 -27.56 3.16 -19.12
C GLY A 520 -28.37 2.03 -18.53
N CYS A 521 -28.86 2.26 -17.32
CA CYS A 521 -29.72 1.35 -16.58
C CYS A 521 -30.87 2.17 -15.97
N PHE A 522 -32.09 1.67 -16.05
CA PHE A 522 -33.30 2.34 -15.57
C PHE A 522 -34.07 1.37 -14.68
N ALA A 523 -34.57 1.84 -13.54
CA ALA A 523 -35.22 1.03 -12.52
C ALA A 523 -36.72 1.33 -12.48
N SER A 524 -37.56 0.30 -12.63
CA SER A 524 -39.03 0.46 -12.70
C SER A 524 -39.78 -0.58 -11.87
N LYS A 525 -41.02 -0.26 -11.49
CA LYS A 525 -41.98 -1.25 -11.04
C LYS A 525 -42.72 -1.81 -12.25
N GLY A 526 -42.54 -3.09 -12.49
CA GLY A 526 -43.04 -3.80 -13.65
C GLY A 526 -42.30 -3.45 -14.94
N GLU A 527 -42.81 -3.96 -16.06
CA GLU A 527 -42.30 -3.62 -17.38
C GLU A 527 -42.49 -2.13 -17.70
N VAL A 528 -41.45 -1.51 -18.25
CA VAL A 528 -41.48 -0.11 -18.67
C VAL A 528 -42.51 0.08 -19.79
N LYS A 529 -43.34 1.13 -19.68
CA LYS A 529 -44.36 1.44 -20.70
C LYS A 529 -43.68 1.70 -22.05
N GLY A 530 -44.23 1.15 -23.13
CA GLY A 530 -43.63 1.25 -24.47
C GLY A 530 -43.35 2.68 -24.96
N VAL A 531 -44.19 3.66 -24.57
CA VAL A 531 -43.95 5.09 -24.89
C VAL A 531 -42.68 5.61 -24.21
N MET A 532 -42.46 5.24 -22.94
CA MET A 532 -41.26 5.61 -22.19
C MET A 532 -40.02 4.92 -22.78
N ILE A 533 -40.13 3.65 -23.19
CA ILE A 533 -39.03 2.96 -23.89
C ILE A 533 -38.66 3.70 -25.18
N ALA A 534 -39.64 4.14 -25.98
CA ALA A 534 -39.38 4.90 -27.20
C ALA A 534 -38.62 6.21 -26.91
N GLN A 535 -39.03 6.94 -25.87
CA GLN A 535 -38.33 8.16 -25.42
C GLN A 535 -36.89 7.86 -24.98
N LEU A 536 -36.68 6.81 -24.19
CA LEU A 536 -35.34 6.40 -23.73
C LEU A 536 -34.45 5.95 -24.90
N VAL A 537 -35.00 5.24 -25.89
CA VAL A 537 -34.27 4.85 -27.12
C VAL A 537 -33.81 6.08 -27.89
N LEU A 538 -34.71 7.05 -28.12
CA LEU A 538 -34.35 8.29 -28.84
C LEU A 538 -33.28 9.09 -28.09
N ARG A 539 -33.39 9.18 -26.75
CA ARG A 539 -32.37 9.82 -25.91
C ARG A 539 -31.04 9.07 -25.92
N ALA A 540 -31.07 7.74 -25.91
CA ALA A 540 -29.86 6.92 -26.03
C ALA A 540 -29.14 7.19 -27.36
N ILE A 541 -29.89 7.19 -28.47
CA ILE A 541 -29.33 7.47 -29.80
C ILE A 541 -28.70 8.87 -29.81
N GLY A 542 -29.42 9.89 -29.34
CA GLY A 542 -28.89 11.25 -29.27
C GLY A 542 -27.60 11.36 -28.45
N SER A 543 -27.57 10.75 -27.27
CA SER A 543 -26.37 10.75 -26.39
C SER A 543 -25.18 10.05 -27.02
N LEU A 544 -25.39 8.98 -27.78
CA LEU A 544 -24.32 8.22 -28.45
C LEU A 544 -23.80 8.95 -29.70
N GLU A 545 -24.69 9.53 -30.49
CA GLU A 545 -24.30 10.27 -31.69
C GLU A 545 -23.50 11.53 -31.33
N ASN A 546 -23.81 12.16 -30.20
CA ASN A 546 -23.03 13.30 -29.68
C ASN A 546 -21.57 12.95 -29.37
N ILE A 547 -21.27 11.70 -29.00
CA ILE A 547 -19.90 11.22 -28.73
C ILE A 547 -19.24 10.56 -29.96
N GLY A 548 -19.87 10.67 -31.13
CA GLY A 548 -19.35 10.15 -32.41
C GLY A 548 -19.58 8.66 -32.64
N ILE A 549 -20.53 8.03 -31.93
CA ILE A 549 -20.98 6.66 -32.21
C ILE A 549 -22.14 6.71 -33.21
N PHE A 550 -22.09 5.86 -34.22
CA PHE A 550 -23.16 5.72 -35.21
C PHE A 550 -24.08 4.56 -34.84
N VAL A 551 -25.34 4.86 -34.52
CA VAL A 551 -26.37 3.86 -34.24
C VAL A 551 -27.12 3.50 -35.52
N ASP A 552 -26.90 2.30 -36.02
CA ASP A 552 -27.50 1.81 -37.27
C ASP A 552 -28.79 0.99 -37.02
N GLY A 553 -28.97 0.47 -35.80
CA GLY A 553 -30.16 -0.30 -35.47
C GLY A 553 -30.41 -0.50 -33.99
N ILE A 554 -31.61 -0.97 -33.68
CA ILE A 554 -32.05 -1.34 -32.33
C ILE A 554 -32.42 -2.83 -32.28
N ILE A 555 -32.08 -3.50 -31.18
CA ILE A 555 -32.40 -4.92 -30.96
C ILE A 555 -33.10 -5.08 -29.62
N CYS A 556 -34.31 -5.65 -29.63
CA CYS A 556 -35.05 -5.97 -28.42
C CYS A 556 -35.90 -7.24 -28.57
N ASP A 557 -36.40 -7.74 -27.45
CA ASP A 557 -37.33 -8.86 -27.45
C ASP A 557 -38.71 -8.48 -28.03
N GLY A 558 -39.56 -9.49 -28.26
CA GLY A 558 -40.91 -9.31 -28.79
C GLY A 558 -41.99 -9.15 -27.71
N ALA A 559 -41.71 -8.57 -26.55
CA ALA A 559 -42.71 -8.30 -25.51
C ALA A 559 -43.82 -7.36 -25.99
N THR A 560 -44.94 -7.29 -25.26
CA THR A 560 -46.07 -6.39 -25.60
C THR A 560 -45.68 -4.92 -25.51
N THR A 561 -44.90 -4.56 -24.48
CA THR A 561 -44.33 -3.23 -24.25
C THR A 561 -43.38 -2.81 -25.36
N ASN A 562 -42.45 -3.68 -25.77
CA ASN A 562 -41.53 -3.44 -26.89
C ASN A 562 -42.25 -3.32 -28.24
N ARG A 563 -43.28 -4.14 -28.49
CA ARG A 563 -44.12 -3.98 -29.69
C ARG A 563 -44.90 -2.67 -29.72
N LYS A 564 -45.31 -2.15 -28.55
CA LYS A 564 -45.90 -0.81 -28.48
C LYS A 564 -44.86 0.25 -28.85
N MET A 565 -43.64 0.16 -28.29
CA MET A 565 -42.53 1.06 -28.65
C MET A 565 -42.23 1.06 -30.16
N TRP A 566 -42.22 -0.10 -30.83
CA TRP A 566 -42.07 -0.15 -32.28
C TRP A 566 -43.15 0.66 -33.02
N LYS A 567 -44.41 0.52 -32.61
CA LYS A 567 -45.50 1.30 -33.21
C LYS A 567 -45.33 2.81 -32.99
N GLU A 568 -44.92 3.22 -31.79
CA GLU A 568 -44.65 4.64 -31.48
C GLU A 568 -43.51 5.22 -32.34
N LEU A 569 -42.50 4.40 -32.67
CA LEU A 569 -41.41 4.78 -33.58
C LEU A 569 -41.80 4.70 -35.07
N GLY A 570 -43.04 4.32 -35.39
CA GLY A 570 -43.53 4.20 -36.77
C GLY A 570 -43.07 2.94 -37.49
N ILE A 571 -42.64 1.91 -36.76
CA ILE A 571 -42.34 0.58 -37.29
C ILE A 571 -43.65 -0.20 -37.45
N ASP A 572 -43.91 -0.69 -38.65
CA ASP A 572 -45.08 -1.51 -38.95
C ASP A 572 -44.63 -2.87 -39.51
N SER A 573 -45.23 -3.93 -38.97
CA SER A 573 -45.00 -5.32 -39.35
C SER A 573 -46.20 -5.91 -40.12
N SER A 574 -47.13 -5.09 -40.57
CA SER A 574 -48.27 -5.52 -41.38
C SER A 574 -47.80 -6.08 -42.73
N LYS A 575 -48.45 -7.13 -43.23
CA LYS A 575 -48.04 -7.82 -44.48
C LYS A 575 -48.03 -6.90 -45.70
N ASN A 576 -48.87 -5.86 -45.71
CA ASN A 576 -49.07 -4.98 -46.85
C ASN A 576 -48.22 -3.70 -46.77
N ASN A 577 -47.65 -3.37 -45.60
CA ASN A 577 -46.86 -2.16 -45.40
C ASN A 577 -45.71 -2.43 -44.41
N LEU A 578 -44.76 -3.27 -44.81
CA LEU A 578 -43.61 -3.60 -43.98
C LEU A 578 -42.66 -2.39 -43.90
N ARG A 579 -42.60 -1.76 -42.73
CA ARG A 579 -41.65 -0.70 -42.40
C ARG A 579 -40.83 -1.11 -41.19
N ASN A 580 -39.62 -1.61 -41.42
CA ASN A 580 -38.71 -2.10 -40.38
C ASN A 580 -37.68 -1.06 -39.90
N TYR A 581 -37.90 0.23 -40.21
CA TYR A 581 -36.99 1.31 -39.83
C TYR A 581 -37.75 2.60 -39.51
N PHE A 582 -37.10 3.46 -38.73
CA PHE A 582 -37.49 4.84 -38.52
C PHE A 582 -36.35 5.79 -38.95
N GLN A 583 -36.68 7.06 -39.16
CA GLN A 583 -35.70 8.05 -39.58
C GLN A 583 -34.79 8.41 -38.39
N HIS A 584 -33.49 8.52 -38.62
CA HIS A 584 -32.54 8.77 -37.54
C HIS A 584 -32.77 10.17 -36.93
N PRO A 585 -32.86 10.29 -35.59
CA PRO A 585 -33.31 11.54 -34.93
C PRO A 585 -32.33 12.70 -35.10
N CYS A 586 -31.03 12.43 -35.28
CA CYS A 586 -30.00 13.46 -35.44
C CYS A 586 -29.56 13.66 -36.90
N ASP A 587 -29.96 12.77 -37.82
CA ASP A 587 -29.56 12.85 -39.23
C ASP A 587 -30.70 12.35 -40.14
N PRO A 588 -31.38 13.24 -40.88
CA PRO A 588 -32.50 12.85 -41.72
C PRO A 588 -32.12 11.92 -42.88
N LYS A 589 -30.84 11.82 -43.27
CA LYS A 589 -30.39 10.94 -44.35
C LYS A 589 -30.21 9.49 -43.91
N ARG A 590 -30.05 9.25 -42.61
CA ARG A 590 -29.84 7.93 -42.03
C ARG A 590 -31.13 7.30 -41.53
N LYS A 591 -31.12 5.97 -41.49
CA LYS A 591 -32.22 5.13 -41.01
C LYS A 591 -31.72 4.28 -39.86
N VAL A 592 -32.58 4.08 -38.86
CA VAL A 592 -32.33 3.15 -37.76
C VAL A 592 -33.24 1.94 -37.95
N TYR A 593 -32.63 0.77 -38.14
CA TYR A 593 -33.35 -0.48 -38.37
C TYR A 593 -33.73 -1.16 -37.06
N ALA A 594 -34.95 -1.68 -36.98
CA ALA A 594 -35.42 -2.42 -35.82
C ALA A 594 -35.35 -3.93 -36.04
N PHE A 595 -34.67 -4.61 -35.14
CA PHE A 595 -34.53 -6.06 -35.14
C PHE A 595 -35.15 -6.64 -33.86
N SER A 596 -35.81 -7.78 -34.02
CA SER A 596 -36.24 -8.58 -32.87
C SER A 596 -35.16 -9.59 -32.53
N ASP A 597 -35.03 -9.92 -31.24
CA ASP A 597 -34.20 -11.05 -30.81
C ASP A 597 -34.66 -12.35 -31.50
N PHE A 598 -33.84 -12.77 -32.46
CA PHE A 598 -34.08 -13.94 -33.29
C PHE A 598 -34.12 -15.24 -32.47
N VAL A 599 -33.30 -15.35 -31.42
CA VAL A 599 -33.26 -16.52 -30.54
C VAL A 599 -34.56 -16.61 -29.73
N HIS A 600 -35.12 -15.48 -29.31
CA HIS A 600 -36.43 -15.43 -28.67
C HIS A 600 -37.55 -15.84 -29.62
N LEU A 601 -37.52 -15.37 -30.87
CA LEU A 601 -38.48 -15.80 -31.90
C LEU A 601 -38.39 -17.30 -32.17
N PHE A 602 -37.18 -17.84 -32.27
CA PHE A 602 -36.94 -19.27 -32.48
C PHE A 602 -37.54 -20.12 -31.36
N LYS A 603 -37.32 -19.74 -30.09
CA LYS A 603 -37.95 -20.38 -28.93
C LYS A 603 -39.48 -20.31 -29.01
N ARG A 604 -40.05 -19.17 -29.42
CA ARG A 604 -41.51 -19.00 -29.56
C ARG A 604 -42.08 -19.94 -30.62
N VAL A 605 -41.39 -20.13 -31.74
CA VAL A 605 -41.80 -21.06 -32.81
C VAL A 605 -41.86 -22.50 -32.30
N ARG A 606 -40.79 -22.98 -31.66
CA ARG A 606 -40.80 -24.32 -31.02
C ARG A 606 -41.90 -24.43 -29.97
N ASN A 607 -42.02 -23.45 -29.07
CA ASN A 607 -43.01 -23.50 -28.00
C ASN A 607 -44.44 -23.52 -28.54
N ARG A 608 -44.71 -22.78 -29.62
CA ARG A 608 -46.00 -22.80 -30.33
C ARG A 608 -46.27 -24.18 -30.94
N LEU A 609 -45.28 -24.76 -31.64
CA LEU A 609 -45.39 -26.11 -32.20
C LEU A 609 -45.64 -27.16 -31.11
N TYR A 610 -44.93 -27.06 -29.97
CA TYR A 610 -45.09 -27.98 -28.84
C TYR A 610 -46.46 -27.87 -28.17
N ASN A 611 -46.95 -26.64 -27.94
CA ASN A 611 -48.22 -26.41 -27.26
C ASN A 611 -49.41 -26.81 -28.16
N ASN A 612 -49.39 -26.42 -29.43
CA ASN A 612 -50.50 -26.66 -30.37
C ASN A 612 -50.45 -28.06 -31.00
N LYS A 613 -49.34 -28.79 -30.85
CA LYS A 613 -49.05 -30.12 -31.41
C LYS A 613 -48.96 -30.19 -32.93
N CYS A 614 -49.65 -29.33 -33.65
CA CYS A 614 -49.53 -29.16 -35.09
C CYS A 614 -49.43 -27.68 -35.49
N LEU A 615 -48.83 -27.43 -36.64
CA LEU A 615 -48.78 -26.14 -37.33
C LEU A 615 -49.06 -26.35 -38.81
N GLN A 616 -49.69 -25.37 -39.46
CA GLN A 616 -49.89 -25.36 -40.90
C GLN A 616 -49.39 -24.01 -41.43
N LEU A 617 -48.50 -24.04 -42.43
CA LEU A 617 -47.89 -22.83 -42.97
C LEU A 617 -48.84 -22.12 -43.95
N ASN A 618 -49.41 -22.89 -44.88
CA ASN A 618 -50.39 -22.45 -45.88
C ASN A 618 -51.57 -23.42 -45.91
N SER A 619 -52.74 -22.97 -46.36
CA SER A 619 -53.93 -23.84 -46.49
C SER A 619 -53.70 -25.06 -47.40
N GLN A 620 -52.71 -25.00 -48.30
CA GLN A 620 -52.32 -26.08 -49.23
C GLN A 620 -51.15 -26.94 -48.72
N SER A 621 -50.44 -26.54 -47.66
CA SER A 621 -49.30 -27.31 -47.12
C SER A 621 -49.76 -28.39 -46.14
N ASN A 622 -49.08 -29.55 -46.12
CA ASN A 622 -49.32 -30.57 -45.10
C ASN A 622 -48.98 -30.03 -43.70
N GLN A 623 -49.58 -30.64 -42.69
CA GLN A 623 -49.39 -30.22 -41.30
C GLN A 623 -48.01 -30.64 -40.77
N ILE A 624 -47.36 -29.70 -40.08
CA ILE A 624 -46.15 -29.95 -39.29
C ILE A 624 -46.59 -30.46 -37.93
N VAL A 625 -46.19 -31.67 -37.55
CA VAL A 625 -46.68 -32.33 -36.32
C VAL A 625 -45.54 -32.61 -35.33
N TRP A 626 -45.74 -32.24 -34.06
CA TRP A 626 -44.76 -32.46 -32.98
C TRP A 626 -44.53 -33.94 -32.67
N LYS A 627 -45.58 -34.77 -32.79
CA LYS A 627 -45.52 -36.22 -32.54
C LYS A 627 -44.43 -36.91 -33.35
N TYR A 628 -44.13 -36.45 -34.57
CA TYR A 628 -43.05 -37.03 -35.37
C TYR A 628 -41.68 -36.92 -34.68
N PHE A 629 -41.39 -35.84 -33.96
CA PHE A 629 -40.14 -35.72 -33.18
C PHE A 629 -40.06 -36.76 -32.05
N GLU A 630 -41.20 -37.06 -31.41
CA GLU A 630 -41.29 -38.08 -30.37
C GLU A 630 -41.10 -39.49 -30.94
N GLU A 631 -41.70 -39.77 -32.10
CA GLU A 631 -41.57 -41.06 -32.78
C GLU A 631 -40.14 -41.31 -33.28
N VAL A 632 -39.47 -40.30 -33.86
CA VAL A 632 -38.05 -40.42 -34.24
C VAL A 632 -37.18 -40.76 -33.03
N TYR A 633 -37.41 -40.09 -31.90
CA TYR A 633 -36.65 -40.36 -30.69
C TYR A 633 -36.88 -41.77 -30.13
N LYS A 634 -38.14 -42.27 -30.15
CA LYS A 634 -38.45 -43.65 -29.75
C LYS A 634 -37.73 -44.68 -30.61
N GLU A 635 -37.68 -44.48 -31.92
CA GLU A 635 -36.98 -45.38 -32.85
C GLU A 635 -35.45 -45.29 -32.72
N ASP A 636 -34.91 -44.09 -32.49
CA ASP A 636 -33.47 -43.89 -32.30
C ASP A 636 -32.97 -44.50 -31.00
N ILE A 637 -33.78 -44.50 -29.94
CA ILE A 637 -33.39 -45.09 -28.66
C ILE A 637 -33.12 -46.60 -28.73
N LYS A 638 -33.78 -47.31 -29.64
CA LYS A 638 -33.62 -48.75 -29.84
C LYS A 638 -32.21 -49.10 -30.32
N ASN A 639 -31.53 -48.16 -30.98
CA ASN A 639 -30.14 -48.34 -31.38
C ASN A 639 -29.20 -48.13 -30.18
N PRO A 640 -28.11 -48.90 -30.07
CA PRO A 640 -27.08 -48.66 -29.06
C PRO A 640 -26.49 -47.25 -29.24
N GLY A 641 -26.08 -46.61 -28.14
CA GLY A 641 -25.78 -45.17 -28.09
C GLY A 641 -24.81 -44.66 -29.17
N ASN A 642 -23.82 -45.48 -29.56
CA ASN A 642 -22.84 -45.11 -30.59
C ASN A 642 -23.38 -45.15 -32.03
N LEU A 643 -24.53 -45.80 -32.24
CA LEU A 643 -25.21 -45.93 -33.54
C LEU A 643 -26.47 -45.05 -33.64
N ARG A 644 -26.69 -44.17 -32.66
CA ARG A 644 -27.78 -43.21 -32.69
C ARG A 644 -27.52 -42.10 -33.70
N ILE A 645 -28.55 -41.75 -34.46
CA ILE A 645 -28.52 -40.64 -35.42
C ILE A 645 -28.71 -39.31 -34.69
N ILE A 646 -29.50 -39.31 -33.61
CA ILE A 646 -29.76 -38.11 -32.79
C ILE A 646 -29.27 -38.28 -31.33
N PRO A 647 -27.96 -38.54 -31.09
CA PRO A 647 -27.43 -38.84 -29.76
C PRO A 647 -27.55 -37.67 -28.77
N LYS A 648 -27.69 -36.43 -29.28
CA LYS A 648 -27.81 -35.21 -28.48
C LYS A 648 -29.21 -35.01 -27.89
N ILE A 649 -30.22 -35.70 -28.44
CA ILE A 649 -31.62 -35.55 -28.04
C ILE A 649 -31.90 -36.41 -26.81
N THR A 650 -32.65 -35.84 -25.88
CA THR A 650 -33.04 -36.47 -24.61
C THR A 650 -34.53 -36.22 -24.37
N PRO A 651 -35.19 -36.91 -23.41
CA PRO A 651 -36.62 -36.72 -23.18
C PRO A 651 -37.00 -35.27 -22.84
N HIS A 652 -36.08 -34.52 -22.23
CA HIS A 652 -36.23 -33.11 -21.89
C HIS A 652 -36.34 -32.17 -23.10
N HIS A 653 -35.91 -32.62 -24.29
CA HIS A 653 -36.08 -31.88 -25.53
C HIS A 653 -37.51 -31.93 -26.05
N LEU A 654 -38.22 -33.03 -25.76
CA LEU A 654 -39.53 -33.33 -26.31
C LEU A 654 -40.65 -33.04 -25.32
N HIS A 655 -40.39 -33.26 -24.03
CA HIS A 655 -41.30 -32.93 -22.93
C HIS A 655 -40.83 -31.66 -22.23
N LEU A 656 -41.30 -30.52 -22.74
CA LEU A 656 -40.83 -29.21 -22.30
C LEU A 656 -41.49 -28.75 -20.99
N THR A 657 -40.73 -28.78 -19.90
CA THR A 657 -41.06 -28.06 -18.65
C THR A 657 -40.93 -26.54 -18.83
N PRO A 658 -41.51 -25.70 -17.94
CA PRO A 658 -41.38 -24.24 -18.03
C PRO A 658 -39.93 -23.75 -18.13
N MET A 659 -39.00 -24.36 -17.39
CA MET A 659 -37.57 -24.05 -17.49
C MET A 659 -36.95 -24.51 -18.83
N ALA A 660 -37.35 -25.69 -19.33
CA ALA A 660 -36.87 -26.19 -20.62
C ALA A 660 -37.32 -25.31 -21.80
N LYS A 661 -38.51 -24.69 -21.70
CA LYS A 661 -39.01 -23.73 -22.70
C LYS A 661 -38.11 -22.50 -22.88
N MET A 662 -37.29 -22.15 -21.88
CA MET A 662 -36.36 -21.01 -21.98
C MET A 662 -34.98 -21.39 -22.52
N ARG A 663 -34.63 -22.69 -22.51
CA ARG A 663 -33.31 -23.16 -22.94
C ARG A 663 -33.18 -23.17 -24.47
N VAL A 664 -32.30 -22.31 -24.98
CA VAL A 664 -31.99 -22.19 -26.42
C VAL A 664 -31.36 -23.47 -26.96
N ARG A 665 -30.41 -24.06 -26.23
CA ARG A 665 -29.75 -25.32 -26.62
C ARG A 665 -30.75 -26.45 -26.93
N LEU A 666 -31.76 -26.62 -26.09
CA LEU A 666 -32.78 -27.64 -26.33
C LEU A 666 -33.63 -27.31 -27.57
N CYS A 667 -33.80 -26.02 -27.87
CA CYS A 667 -34.54 -25.57 -29.05
C CYS A 667 -33.79 -25.88 -30.34
N THR A 668 -32.52 -25.48 -30.41
CA THR A 668 -31.68 -25.64 -31.59
C THR A 668 -31.40 -27.11 -31.89
N GLN A 669 -31.25 -27.93 -30.86
CA GLN A 669 -31.04 -29.38 -31.05
C GLN A 669 -32.30 -30.07 -31.60
N VAL A 670 -33.50 -29.71 -31.14
CA VAL A 670 -34.76 -30.27 -31.69
C VAL A 670 -34.95 -29.84 -33.15
N LEU A 671 -34.73 -28.55 -33.43
CA LEU A 671 -34.86 -28.00 -34.78
C LEU A 671 -33.52 -28.03 -35.53
N SER A 672 -32.84 -29.18 -35.50
CA SER A 672 -31.52 -29.37 -36.11
C SER A 672 -31.59 -30.14 -37.43
N SER A 673 -30.59 -29.93 -38.29
CA SER A 673 -30.42 -30.74 -39.50
C SER A 673 -30.33 -32.25 -39.19
N SER A 674 -29.65 -32.65 -38.11
CA SER A 674 -29.61 -34.06 -37.68
C SER A 674 -30.99 -34.64 -37.37
N MET A 675 -31.90 -33.86 -36.78
CA MET A 675 -33.26 -34.30 -36.53
C MET A 675 -34.05 -34.46 -37.83
N ALA A 676 -33.92 -33.51 -38.77
CA ALA A 676 -34.56 -33.61 -40.08
C ALA A 676 -34.06 -34.83 -40.87
N GLN A 677 -32.76 -35.10 -40.84
CA GLN A 677 -32.18 -36.28 -41.50
C GLN A 677 -32.59 -37.58 -40.82
N ALA A 678 -32.70 -37.61 -39.48
CA ALA A 678 -33.23 -38.76 -38.77
C ALA A 678 -34.69 -39.05 -39.15
N MET A 679 -35.54 -38.02 -39.28
CA MET A 679 -36.91 -38.18 -39.78
C MET A 679 -36.93 -38.83 -41.17
N LYS A 680 -36.11 -38.34 -42.10
CA LYS A 680 -35.99 -38.89 -43.46
C LYS A 680 -35.50 -40.35 -43.43
N TYR A 681 -34.49 -40.65 -42.62
CA TYR A 681 -33.91 -41.99 -42.48
C TYR A 681 -34.91 -43.02 -41.95
N TYR A 682 -35.57 -42.75 -40.81
CA TYR A 682 -36.52 -43.70 -40.22
C TYR A 682 -37.78 -43.86 -41.06
N LYS A 683 -38.20 -42.81 -41.78
CA LYS A 683 -39.24 -42.93 -42.80
C LYS A 683 -38.83 -43.90 -43.91
N ASN A 684 -37.62 -43.77 -44.46
CA ASN A 684 -37.11 -44.65 -45.52
C ASN A 684 -36.91 -46.10 -45.02
N LYS A 685 -36.62 -46.29 -43.73
CA LYS A 685 -36.57 -47.61 -43.08
C LYS A 685 -37.95 -48.28 -42.93
N GLY A 686 -39.05 -47.59 -43.28
CA GLY A 686 -40.39 -48.16 -43.30
C GLY A 686 -41.21 -47.94 -42.02
N VAL A 687 -40.81 -47.01 -41.13
CA VAL A 687 -41.58 -46.70 -39.92
C VAL A 687 -42.91 -46.05 -40.29
N LEU A 688 -44.02 -46.79 -40.10
CA LEU A 688 -45.37 -46.37 -40.50
C LEU A 688 -45.82 -45.05 -39.87
N THR A 689 -45.44 -44.81 -38.61
CA THR A 689 -45.81 -43.59 -37.86
C THR A 689 -45.18 -42.32 -38.40
N LEU A 690 -44.15 -42.42 -39.25
CA LEU A 690 -43.46 -41.29 -39.88
C LEU A 690 -43.92 -41.04 -41.32
N LYS A 691 -44.94 -41.77 -41.81
CA LYS A 691 -45.57 -41.45 -43.10
C LYS A 691 -46.19 -40.05 -43.04
N GLY A 692 -45.86 -39.20 -44.02
CA GLY A 692 -46.28 -37.79 -44.07
C GLY A 692 -45.37 -36.79 -43.32
N SER A 693 -44.26 -37.24 -42.71
CA SER A 693 -43.33 -36.36 -41.97
C SER A 693 -42.48 -35.41 -42.83
N GLU A 694 -42.66 -35.39 -44.15
CA GLU A 694 -41.85 -34.62 -45.10
C GLU A 694 -41.87 -33.13 -44.83
N GLU A 695 -43.05 -32.56 -44.59
CA GLU A 695 -43.18 -31.13 -44.31
C GLU A 695 -42.57 -30.76 -42.94
N THR A 696 -42.68 -31.63 -41.93
CA THR A 696 -41.97 -31.43 -40.66
C THR A 696 -40.46 -31.46 -40.85
N ALA A 697 -39.93 -32.39 -41.64
CA ALA A 697 -38.49 -32.48 -41.90
C ALA A 697 -37.98 -31.24 -42.66
N LYS A 698 -38.70 -30.78 -43.70
CA LYS A 698 -38.38 -29.54 -44.43
C LYS A 698 -38.44 -28.31 -43.52
N PHE A 699 -39.46 -28.21 -42.68
CA PHE A 699 -39.60 -27.13 -41.70
C PHE A 699 -38.42 -27.10 -40.73
N THR A 700 -38.04 -28.26 -40.19
CA THR A 700 -36.89 -28.39 -39.28
C THR A 700 -35.58 -27.98 -39.95
N GLU A 701 -35.36 -28.40 -41.19
CA GLU A 701 -34.16 -28.05 -41.97
C GLU A 701 -34.12 -26.56 -42.29
N PHE A 702 -35.24 -25.96 -42.71
CA PHE A 702 -35.37 -24.52 -42.94
C PHE A 702 -35.00 -23.71 -41.69
N TRP A 703 -35.55 -24.07 -40.53
CA TRP A 703 -35.28 -23.38 -39.27
C TRP A 703 -33.84 -23.57 -38.78
N ASN A 704 -33.23 -24.73 -39.04
CA ASN A 704 -31.81 -24.94 -38.79
C ASN A 704 -30.97 -23.97 -39.65
N SER A 705 -31.17 -23.98 -40.97
CA SER A 705 -30.41 -23.10 -41.88
C SER A 705 -30.62 -21.63 -41.57
N LEU A 706 -31.85 -21.23 -41.21
CA LEU A 706 -32.13 -19.87 -40.79
C LEU A 706 -31.38 -19.51 -39.50
N PHE A 707 -31.37 -20.41 -38.51
CA PHE A 707 -30.63 -20.18 -37.27
C PHE A 707 -29.13 -20.06 -37.52
N ASP A 708 -28.57 -20.94 -38.34
CA ASP A 708 -27.16 -20.90 -38.71
C ASP A 708 -26.80 -19.61 -39.46
N ASN A 709 -27.69 -19.08 -40.31
CA ASN A 709 -27.48 -17.82 -41.02
C ASN A 709 -27.48 -16.59 -40.11
N PHE A 710 -28.39 -16.55 -39.13
CA PHE A 710 -28.51 -15.43 -38.19
C PHE A 710 -27.52 -15.50 -37.02
N ASN A 711 -26.82 -16.63 -36.85
CA ASN A 711 -25.86 -16.87 -35.78
C ASN A 711 -24.48 -17.32 -36.32
N ARG A 712 -24.09 -16.79 -37.49
CA ARG A 712 -22.73 -16.96 -38.02
C ARG A 712 -21.77 -16.12 -37.20
N ASN A 713 -20.71 -16.75 -36.70
CA ASN A 713 -19.61 -16.10 -35.98
C ASN A 713 -18.34 -16.09 -36.83
#